data_AF-A0A364KPT5-F1
#
_entry.id   AF-A0A364KPT5-F1
#
_cell.length_a   1.000
_cell.length_b   1.000
_cell.length_c   1.000
_cell.angle_alpha   90.00
_cell.angle_beta   90.00
_cell.angle_gamma   90.00
#
_symmetry.space_group_name_H-M   'P 1'
#
loop_
_entity.id
_entity.type
_entity.pdbx_description
1 polymer ?
#
loop_
_entity_poly.entity_id
_entity_poly.type
_entity_poly.pdbx_seq_one_letter_code
_entity_poly.pdbx_strand_id
1 'polypeptide(L)'
;MWNMQVTKRWTEVVAYKRSKTNSTSRGDDLPRIRHKKCDETQPACYMCTNTGRVCDGYQQTPDRRTRAFRKGKRDSSYDPRSPIDDLLTEPILVEELQAVEAGEEATEEDFIGTALPQENVPTPSVKTRPVTRRVVVSSPMLKDRPSVFAKSHRSDLISSAHYLTDPHKASLSQRERWHFEFFIRYTSSQCSVFYGYDFWQRIVPQYTEAEPGLRHAVIAVGALHRNFEDSQLNSQEPDFSFAIQQCNRAIYNLKHRLIGDQSQHMEVALITCILFVSFAFLQGDAGAACRLIHGGVKMMTEWEKNSNSLKDSTIKLTVMRVFSRIQFHAMTCGDPDFFVEEEYNPKGTMNVLSSNQSLSQPIDSIEAASSLLFDIGWQVMQRKPWLSRPHRNEHYDVVATLNNLQRWEAQCHIALMGRREEMSIRDRGSWIMLQMWSETIYILAATDWCADGRESRFDGLLSHFRKAIGYAKELLTTESMRSFLPTFHMGPGIIPPLFLCINKCRDWKLRKEAMSLLRSWPCQEGFWNTAGSAKCLEKLIEIETQGLLPGEVVPESQRIIATHVDYLPITNTYRFCDADIEAQMAGSYSTFAGTTNDDSQNRDDTSVRSSESGRCRINPRLISDAILGLSDGLTVPFALSAGLSAIGDTKVVVLGGLAELIAGAISMGLGGYVGAKSELESYEATVREVNEILDHPDETRSMVTSTFANYNLSPSTLDEISSSLQAEPERLRDFLISFYHRETKPDCNQAYMSALTLTLGYFIGGFIPLIPYFIADKVYTAFVASVIVMAITLFAFGYVKTCIVRGWKGGVNIRAGVIGGIQMCVVGGLAAGAAVALVKLINGEGSV
;
A
#
# COMPACT_ATOMS: atom_id res chain seq x y z
N MET A 1 -0.66 3.12 14.00
CA MET A 1 -0.73 2.07 15.04
C MET A 1 -1.97 1.18 14.92
N TRP A 2 -3.21 1.70 14.98
CA TRP A 2 -4.40 0.84 15.09
C TRP A 2 -4.73 -0.03 13.87
N ASN A 3 -4.61 0.44 12.62
CA ASN A 3 -4.85 -0.38 11.40
C ASN A 3 -3.94 -1.63 11.32
N MET A 4 -2.76 -1.54 11.93
CA MET A 4 -1.79 -2.64 12.03
C MET A 4 -2.30 -3.76 12.95
N GLN A 5 -3.19 -3.48 13.90
CA GLN A 5 -3.79 -4.52 14.76
C GLN A 5 -4.82 -5.37 14.01
N VAL A 6 -5.63 -4.76 13.13
CA VAL A 6 -6.64 -5.50 12.34
C VAL A 6 -5.93 -6.47 11.39
N THR A 7 -4.93 -5.99 10.66
CA THR A 7 -4.16 -6.79 9.71
C THR A 7 -3.28 -7.83 10.43
N LYS A 8 -2.59 -7.48 11.52
CA LYS A 8 -1.81 -8.46 12.31
C LYS A 8 -2.70 -9.54 12.95
N ARG A 9 -3.86 -9.19 13.51
CA ARG A 9 -4.81 -10.19 14.05
C ARG A 9 -5.32 -11.13 12.97
N TRP A 10 -5.50 -10.66 11.74
CA TRP A 10 -5.92 -11.50 10.63
C TRP A 10 -4.80 -12.47 10.18
N THR A 11 -3.55 -12.02 10.10
CA THR A 11 -2.41 -12.94 9.84
C THR A 11 -2.16 -13.92 10.99
N GLU A 12 -2.32 -13.51 12.25
CA GLU A 12 -2.31 -14.39 13.43
C GLU A 12 -3.42 -15.47 13.39
N VAL A 13 -4.55 -15.19 12.73
CA VAL A 13 -5.65 -16.15 12.53
C VAL A 13 -5.35 -17.14 11.43
N VAL A 14 -4.74 -16.71 10.32
CA VAL A 14 -4.31 -17.60 9.21
C VAL A 14 -3.15 -18.52 9.64
N ALA A 15 -2.20 -18.02 10.42
CA ALA A 15 -1.02 -18.77 10.85
C ALA A 15 -1.32 -19.97 11.77
N TYR A 16 -2.47 -20.00 12.45
CA TYR A 16 -2.78 -20.97 13.51
C TYR A 16 -2.89 -22.44 13.04
N LYS A 17 -2.98 -22.71 11.74
CA LYS A 17 -3.42 -24.02 11.21
C LYS A 17 -2.31 -24.95 10.65
N ARG A 18 -1.02 -24.70 10.93
CA ARG A 18 0.10 -25.58 10.53
C ARG A 18 0.84 -26.25 11.72
N SER A 19 0.23 -27.25 12.34
CA SER A 19 0.96 -28.41 12.90
C SER A 19 0.03 -29.57 13.32
N LYS A 20 0.35 -30.80 12.86
CA LYS A 20 0.23 -32.10 13.56
C LYS A 20 0.30 -33.29 12.59
N THR A 21 1.48 -33.89 12.48
CA THR A 21 1.69 -35.29 12.11
C THR A 21 2.77 -35.86 13.04
N ASN A 22 2.74 -37.17 13.29
CA ASN A 22 3.38 -37.77 14.47
C ASN A 22 4.87 -38.07 14.30
N SER A 23 5.56 -38.14 15.44
CA SER A 23 6.93 -38.63 15.56
C SER A 23 7.02 -40.17 15.52
N THR A 24 8.15 -40.67 15.03
CA THR A 24 8.67 -42.02 15.30
C THR A 24 10.17 -41.93 15.52
N SER A 25 10.68 -42.63 16.54
CA SER A 25 12.10 -42.63 16.93
C SER A 25 12.81 -43.93 16.52
N ARG A 26 14.14 -43.86 16.31
CA ARG A 26 15.10 -44.99 16.42
C ARG A 26 16.54 -44.54 16.14
N GLY A 27 17.51 -45.14 16.85
CA GLY A 27 18.90 -45.27 16.39
C GLY A 27 19.98 -44.56 17.20
N ASP A 28 20.30 -45.07 18.39
CA ASP A 28 21.65 -44.92 18.97
C ASP A 28 22.60 -45.94 18.31
N ASP A 29 23.88 -45.62 18.12
CA ASP A 29 24.97 -46.59 18.34
C ASP A 29 26.39 -45.96 18.40
N LEU A 30 27.21 -46.50 19.33
CA LEU A 30 28.67 -46.37 19.58
C LEU A 30 29.07 -45.89 21.00
N PRO A 31 30.22 -46.36 21.56
CA PRO A 31 30.20 -46.86 22.95
C PRO A 31 30.75 -45.94 24.07
N ARG A 32 30.17 -46.15 25.26
CA ARG A 32 30.46 -45.46 26.54
C ARG A 32 31.81 -45.86 27.18
N ILE A 33 32.92 -45.23 26.79
CA ILE A 33 34.20 -45.33 27.56
C ILE A 33 34.83 -43.96 27.89
N ARG A 34 34.59 -42.91 27.09
CA ARG A 34 35.14 -41.55 27.35
C ARG A 34 34.01 -40.53 27.49
N HIS A 35 33.90 -39.90 28.66
CA HIS A 35 32.86 -38.89 28.97
C HIS A 35 33.18 -37.48 28.41
N LYS A 36 34.27 -37.33 27.65
CA LYS A 36 34.66 -36.13 26.90
C LYS A 36 35.32 -36.57 25.58
N LYS A 37 35.19 -35.76 24.53
CA LYS A 37 35.83 -36.00 23.22
C LYS A 37 37.36 -35.98 23.32
N CYS A 38 38.01 -36.62 22.35
CA CYS A 38 39.44 -36.47 22.10
C CYS A 38 39.72 -35.11 21.43
N ASP A 39 40.85 -34.48 21.74
CA ASP A 39 41.33 -33.24 21.12
C ASP A 39 42.27 -33.47 19.92
N GLU A 40 42.59 -34.74 19.63
CA GLU A 40 43.34 -35.23 18.45
C GLU A 40 44.75 -34.63 18.20
N THR A 41 45.30 -33.89 19.17
CA THR A 41 46.65 -33.31 19.07
C THR A 41 47.75 -34.38 19.01
N GLN A 42 48.58 -34.34 17.97
CA GLN A 42 49.67 -35.31 17.76
C GLN A 42 50.94 -34.91 18.54
N PRO A 43 51.74 -35.87 19.05
CA PRO A 43 51.65 -37.32 18.86
C PRO A 43 50.68 -38.05 19.81
N ALA A 44 50.19 -37.39 20.86
CA ALA A 44 49.26 -37.97 21.84
C ALA A 44 48.39 -36.87 22.46
N CYS A 45 47.07 -37.09 22.50
CA CYS A 45 46.12 -36.02 22.77
C CYS A 45 46.31 -35.43 24.18
N TYR A 46 45.98 -34.14 24.32
CA TYR A 46 46.18 -33.37 25.55
C TYR A 46 45.50 -34.06 26.74
N MET A 47 44.31 -34.62 26.56
CA MET A 47 43.60 -35.34 27.62
C MET A 47 44.27 -36.67 28.05
N CYS A 48 44.93 -37.40 27.15
CA CYS A 48 45.71 -38.59 27.52
C CYS A 48 47.04 -38.18 28.19
N THR A 49 47.75 -37.21 27.60
CA THR A 49 49.01 -36.66 28.10
C THR A 49 48.86 -36.11 29.53
N ASN A 50 47.84 -35.27 29.77
CA ASN A 50 47.56 -34.66 31.07
C ASN A 50 46.98 -35.66 32.12
N THR A 51 46.54 -36.86 31.71
CA THR A 51 46.11 -37.92 32.64
C THR A 51 47.12 -39.06 32.79
N GLY A 52 48.31 -38.93 32.18
CA GLY A 52 49.37 -39.95 32.26
C GLY A 52 49.00 -41.27 31.58
N ARG A 53 48.05 -41.26 30.62
CA ARG A 53 47.55 -42.46 29.93
C ARG A 53 48.15 -42.56 28.54
N VAL A 54 48.48 -43.78 28.13
CA VAL A 54 48.87 -44.06 26.74
C VAL A 54 47.70 -43.70 25.82
N CYS A 55 47.98 -43.00 24.72
CA CYS A 55 46.99 -42.64 23.71
C CYS A 55 46.94 -43.74 22.64
N ASP A 56 45.73 -44.16 22.23
CA ASP A 56 45.51 -45.29 21.31
C ASP A 56 45.91 -45.00 19.84
N GLY A 57 46.49 -43.82 19.58
CA GLY A 57 46.87 -43.35 18.25
C GLY A 57 45.70 -42.77 17.44
N TYR A 58 45.98 -42.43 16.18
CA TYR A 58 45.04 -41.83 15.23
C TYR A 58 44.85 -42.72 14.01
N GLN A 59 43.62 -42.84 13.54
CA GLN A 59 43.35 -43.58 12.30
C GLN A 59 43.83 -42.75 11.10
N GLN A 60 44.73 -43.32 10.30
CA GLN A 60 45.20 -42.69 9.08
C GLN A 60 44.12 -42.74 7.99
N THR A 61 43.82 -41.59 7.38
CA THR A 61 42.97 -41.51 6.20
C THR A 61 43.70 -42.11 4.98
N PRO A 62 43.06 -42.96 4.15
CA PRO A 62 43.72 -43.54 2.98
C PRO A 62 44.09 -42.48 1.92
N ASP A 63 45.32 -42.54 1.40
CA ASP A 63 45.83 -41.59 0.41
C ASP A 63 45.01 -41.62 -0.90
N ARG A 64 44.81 -40.43 -1.48
CA ARG A 64 43.87 -40.13 -2.56
C ARG A 64 44.39 -40.47 -3.96
N ARG A 65 45.56 -41.12 -4.08
CA ARG A 65 46.29 -41.33 -5.34
C ARG A 65 46.11 -42.69 -6.03
N THR A 66 45.39 -43.64 -5.45
CA THR A 66 45.36 -45.03 -5.99
C THR A 66 43.96 -45.50 -6.42
N ARG A 67 43.36 -44.85 -7.43
CA ARG A 67 42.16 -45.41 -8.12
C ARG A 67 42.08 -45.24 -9.64
N ALA A 68 43.23 -45.12 -10.31
CA ALA A 68 43.34 -45.60 -11.69
C ALA A 68 43.46 -47.14 -11.71
N PHE A 69 43.10 -47.77 -12.85
CA PHE A 69 43.27 -49.21 -13.14
C PHE A 69 42.48 -50.26 -12.32
N ARG A 70 41.18 -50.39 -12.65
CA ARG A 70 40.36 -51.63 -12.77
C ARG A 70 38.96 -51.17 -13.22
N LYS A 71 38.53 -51.17 -14.50
CA LYS A 71 38.73 -52.04 -15.69
C LYS A 71 38.07 -53.42 -15.58
N GLY A 72 36.89 -53.59 -16.22
CA GLY A 72 36.47 -54.89 -16.77
C GLY A 72 34.97 -55.22 -16.84
N LYS A 73 34.36 -55.03 -18.04
CA LYS A 73 33.20 -55.78 -18.60
C LYS A 73 31.81 -55.63 -17.90
N ARG A 74 30.66 -55.76 -18.57
CA ARG A 74 30.26 -56.32 -19.90
C ARG A 74 29.36 -55.31 -20.66
N ASP A 75 29.61 -55.02 -21.94
CA ASP A 75 29.00 -55.61 -23.17
C ASP A 75 27.55 -55.09 -23.41
N SER A 76 27.27 -54.25 -24.43
CA SER A 76 26.97 -54.57 -25.87
C SER A 76 25.44 -54.69 -26.13
N SER A 77 24.77 -54.16 -27.16
CA SER A 77 25.09 -53.45 -28.44
C SER A 77 23.93 -52.45 -28.77
N TYR A 78 23.75 -51.75 -29.91
CA TYR A 78 24.28 -51.80 -31.30
C TYR A 78 24.21 -50.39 -31.97
N ASP A 79 24.71 -50.26 -33.20
CA ASP A 79 24.98 -49.02 -33.99
C ASP A 79 24.16 -49.04 -35.33
N PRO A 80 24.46 -48.32 -36.43
CA PRO A 80 24.71 -46.88 -36.67
C PRO A 80 23.62 -46.21 -37.55
N ARG A 81 23.70 -44.87 -37.75
CA ARG A 81 23.92 -44.21 -39.08
C ARG A 81 23.72 -42.68 -39.08
N SER A 82 24.78 -41.97 -39.45
CA SER A 82 24.80 -40.71 -40.21
C SER A 82 24.91 -41.05 -41.74
N PRO A 83 25.14 -40.15 -42.73
CA PRO A 83 25.52 -38.72 -42.66
C PRO A 83 24.96 -37.77 -43.77
N ILE A 84 25.51 -36.52 -43.78
CA ILE A 84 25.91 -35.72 -44.97
C ILE A 84 24.87 -34.82 -45.71
N ASP A 85 25.30 -33.56 -45.92
CA ASP A 85 25.02 -32.54 -46.97
C ASP A 85 23.58 -32.11 -47.33
N ASP A 86 23.29 -30.96 -47.98
CA ASP A 86 23.89 -29.59 -48.06
C ASP A 86 22.89 -28.70 -48.88
N LEU A 87 23.25 -27.45 -49.23
CA LEU A 87 22.72 -26.60 -50.31
C LEU A 87 21.39 -25.81 -50.11
N LEU A 88 21.57 -24.51 -49.85
CA LEU A 88 21.10 -23.38 -50.68
C LEU A 88 19.88 -23.58 -51.63
N THR A 89 18.80 -22.80 -51.43
CA THR A 89 18.27 -21.85 -52.45
C THR A 89 17.18 -20.89 -51.92
N GLU A 90 17.29 -19.62 -52.33
CA GLU A 90 16.15 -18.70 -52.56
C GLU A 90 16.02 -18.49 -54.10
N PRO A 91 15.11 -17.62 -54.60
CA PRO A 91 13.65 -17.62 -54.45
C PRO A 91 12.97 -17.77 -55.84
N ILE A 92 11.63 -17.88 -55.89
CA ILE A 92 10.87 -17.83 -57.16
C ILE A 92 9.67 -16.87 -57.03
N LEU A 93 9.43 -16.10 -58.09
CA LEU A 93 8.43 -15.03 -58.21
C LEU A 93 7.82 -15.10 -59.62
N VAL A 94 6.48 -15.20 -59.71
CA VAL A 94 5.65 -15.12 -60.92
C VAL A 94 4.29 -14.56 -60.44
N GLU A 95 3.91 -13.32 -60.76
CA GLU A 95 3.09 -12.91 -61.93
C GLU A 95 1.79 -13.72 -62.06
N GLU A 96 0.59 -13.19 -61.75
CA GLU A 96 -0.19 -12.11 -62.39
C GLU A 96 -1.01 -12.60 -63.62
N LEU A 97 -2.33 -12.34 -63.63
CA LEU A 97 -3.16 -12.02 -64.82
C LEU A 97 -4.65 -11.75 -64.47
N GLN A 98 -5.13 -10.58 -64.92
CA GLN A 98 -6.44 -10.20 -65.53
C GLN A 98 -7.61 -11.22 -65.61
N ALA A 99 -8.90 -10.85 -65.77
CA ALA A 99 -9.72 -9.61 -65.61
C ALA A 99 -11.19 -9.94 -66.04
N VAL A 100 -12.19 -9.07 -65.79
CA VAL A 100 -13.46 -8.87 -66.57
C VAL A 100 -14.34 -7.79 -65.88
N GLU A 101 -15.17 -7.06 -66.64
CA GLU A 101 -15.89 -5.83 -66.25
C GLU A 101 -17.43 -5.90 -66.35
N ALA A 102 -18.11 -5.05 -65.57
CA ALA A 102 -19.39 -4.34 -65.83
C ALA A 102 -19.56 -3.32 -64.67
N GLY A 103 -19.92 -2.04 -64.81
CA GLY A 103 -20.99 -1.42 -65.61
C GLY A 103 -22.13 -1.03 -64.64
N GLU A 104 -22.69 0.18 -64.60
CA GLU A 104 -22.46 1.50 -65.24
C GLU A 104 -22.61 2.63 -64.15
N GLU A 105 -22.55 3.96 -64.31
CA GLU A 105 -22.52 4.91 -65.45
C GLU A 105 -21.75 6.22 -65.03
N ALA A 106 -22.15 7.42 -65.48
CA ALA A 106 -21.62 8.76 -65.12
C ALA A 106 -22.80 9.78 -64.91
N THR A 107 -22.72 11.12 -64.70
CA THR A 107 -21.82 12.21 -65.18
C THR A 107 -21.81 13.49 -64.27
N GLU A 108 -20.71 14.28 -64.34
CA GLU A 108 -20.54 15.77 -64.57
C GLU A 108 -21.40 16.82 -63.77
N GLU A 109 -20.98 18.01 -63.29
CA GLU A 109 -19.74 18.87 -63.12
C GLU A 109 -19.92 19.69 -61.77
N ASP A 110 -19.21 20.73 -61.25
CA ASP A 110 -18.19 21.79 -61.52
C ASP A 110 -17.45 22.09 -60.16
N PHE A 111 -16.29 22.72 -59.91
CA PHE A 111 -15.23 23.53 -60.56
C PHE A 111 -14.80 24.85 -59.84
N ILE A 112 -15.04 26.09 -60.32
CA ILE A 112 -14.21 27.29 -59.97
C ILE A 112 -14.91 28.38 -59.10
N GLY A 113 -14.30 29.06 -58.11
CA GLY A 113 -12.99 28.89 -57.44
C GLY A 113 -12.32 30.20 -56.90
N THR A 114 -11.79 30.17 -55.66
CA THR A 114 -10.85 31.12 -54.97
C THR A 114 -10.95 32.66 -55.14
N ALA A 115 -11.10 33.41 -54.03
CA ALA A 115 -10.42 34.72 -53.77
C ALA A 115 -10.63 35.26 -52.32
N LEU A 116 -9.72 36.15 -51.86
CA LEU A 116 -9.83 37.06 -50.70
C LEU A 116 -9.57 38.51 -51.19
N PRO A 117 -10.08 39.58 -50.52
CA PRO A 117 -9.20 40.40 -49.67
C PRO A 117 -9.90 41.05 -48.43
N GLN A 118 -9.21 41.96 -47.74
CA GLN A 118 -9.57 42.63 -46.47
C GLN A 118 -10.07 44.08 -46.67
N GLU A 119 -10.72 44.71 -45.66
CA GLU A 119 -10.20 45.94 -44.96
C GLU A 119 -11.14 46.59 -43.88
N ASN A 120 -10.53 47.42 -43.00
CA ASN A 120 -11.05 48.53 -42.14
C ASN A 120 -12.09 48.24 -40.99
N VAL A 121 -11.88 48.51 -39.68
CA VAL A 121 -11.38 49.68 -38.85
C VAL A 121 -12.53 50.63 -38.42
N PRO A 122 -12.62 51.27 -37.20
CA PRO A 122 -11.68 51.41 -36.04
C PRO A 122 -12.26 51.06 -34.62
N THR A 123 -11.55 51.43 -33.53
CA THR A 123 -12.04 51.54 -32.12
C THR A 123 -11.92 53.00 -31.61
N PRO A 124 -12.56 53.41 -30.47
CA PRO A 124 -11.73 53.69 -29.27
C PRO A 124 -12.41 53.63 -27.85
N SER A 125 -11.59 53.32 -26.83
CA SER A 125 -11.54 53.80 -25.42
C SER A 125 -12.77 54.22 -24.57
N VAL A 126 -12.74 53.85 -23.27
CA VAL A 126 -12.73 54.79 -22.09
C VAL A 126 -12.35 54.05 -20.78
N LYS A 127 -11.88 54.79 -19.76
CA LYS A 127 -11.45 54.30 -18.40
C LYS A 127 -12.68 54.16 -17.46
N THR A 128 -12.73 53.45 -16.33
CA THR A 128 -11.92 53.58 -15.09
C THR A 128 -12.11 52.40 -14.09
N ARG A 129 -11.23 52.32 -13.07
CA ARG A 129 -11.37 51.57 -11.78
C ARG A 129 -11.79 52.55 -10.64
N PRO A 130 -12.09 52.14 -9.37
CA PRO A 130 -12.45 50.83 -8.78
C PRO A 130 -13.60 50.88 -7.69
N VAL A 131 -13.78 49.77 -6.93
CA VAL A 131 -14.24 49.66 -5.49
C VAL A 131 -15.73 49.30 -5.15
N THR A 132 -15.86 48.30 -4.24
CA THR A 132 -16.99 47.89 -3.33
C THR A 132 -18.39 47.42 -3.79
N ARG A 133 -18.58 46.08 -3.70
CA ARG A 133 -19.37 45.34 -2.67
C ARG A 133 -20.92 45.46 -2.58
N ARG A 134 -21.58 44.29 -2.78
CA ARG A 134 -22.97 43.88 -2.41
C ARG A 134 -24.14 44.60 -3.10
N VAL A 135 -25.09 43.81 -3.64
CA VAL A 135 -26.47 43.72 -3.13
C VAL A 135 -27.19 42.47 -3.68
N VAL A 136 -28.24 42.08 -2.96
CA VAL A 136 -29.24 41.01 -3.16
C VAL A 136 -29.64 40.71 -4.62
N VAL A 137 -29.88 39.43 -4.93
CA VAL A 137 -30.76 38.99 -6.03
C VAL A 137 -32.06 38.45 -5.43
N SER A 138 -33.20 38.96 -5.90
CA SER A 138 -34.54 38.57 -5.45
C SER A 138 -35.15 37.49 -6.34
N SER A 139 -35.79 36.48 -5.76
CA SER A 139 -36.60 35.51 -6.50
C SER A 139 -37.95 36.08 -6.92
N PRO A 140 -38.54 35.55 -7.99
CA PRO A 140 -39.95 35.13 -7.98
C PRO A 140 -40.05 33.60 -7.99
N MET A 141 -41.13 33.04 -7.43
CA MET A 141 -41.36 31.60 -7.39
C MET A 141 -42.24 31.13 -8.55
N LEU A 142 -41.91 29.97 -9.12
CA LEU A 142 -42.92 28.96 -9.45
C LEU A 142 -42.68 27.72 -8.58
N LYS A 143 -43.73 26.90 -8.41
CA LYS A 143 -43.77 25.80 -7.44
C LYS A 143 -43.37 24.44 -8.06
N ASP A 144 -43.38 23.43 -7.20
CA ASP A 144 -43.44 22.00 -7.50
C ASP A 144 -42.18 21.37 -8.10
N ARG A 145 -41.19 21.23 -7.21
CA ARG A 145 -40.26 20.09 -7.21
C ARG A 145 -40.35 19.36 -5.87
N PRO A 146 -40.63 18.05 -5.81
CA PRO A 146 -40.43 17.28 -4.58
C PRO A 146 -38.92 17.07 -4.35
N SER A 147 -38.39 17.62 -3.25
CA SER A 147 -37.01 17.35 -2.84
C SER A 147 -36.91 15.95 -2.22
N VAL A 148 -36.50 14.96 -3.02
CA VAL A 148 -36.03 13.68 -2.48
C VAL A 148 -34.67 13.92 -1.81
N PHE A 149 -34.46 13.24 -0.68
CA PHE A 149 -33.41 13.47 0.33
C PHE A 149 -33.60 14.72 1.22
N ALA A 150 -33.26 14.52 2.51
CA ALA A 150 -33.15 15.55 3.56
C ALA A 150 -34.42 16.31 4.02
N LYS A 151 -35.58 15.62 4.23
CA LYS A 151 -36.54 15.87 5.34
C LYS A 151 -37.73 14.88 5.39
N SER A 152 -37.47 13.64 5.82
CA SER A 152 -38.49 12.73 6.39
C SER A 152 -37.81 11.68 7.29
N HIS A 153 -38.58 10.89 8.04
CA HIS A 153 -38.13 9.75 8.85
C HIS A 153 -37.09 10.03 9.96
N ARG A 154 -37.27 11.12 10.72
CA ARG A 154 -36.68 11.23 12.09
C ARG A 154 -37.70 11.16 13.23
N SER A 155 -39.00 11.14 12.92
CA SER A 155 -40.12 11.04 13.86
C SER A 155 -40.82 9.67 13.78
N ASP A 156 -41.12 9.19 12.58
CA ASP A 156 -42.19 8.19 12.39
C ASP A 156 -41.75 6.72 12.53
N LEU A 157 -40.45 6.48 12.74
CA LEU A 157 -39.88 5.14 12.97
C LEU A 157 -39.69 4.80 14.46
N ILE A 158 -40.22 5.60 15.37
CA ILE A 158 -40.22 5.34 16.82
C ILE A 158 -41.44 4.48 17.23
N SER A 159 -42.48 4.37 16.39
CA SER A 159 -43.70 3.61 16.68
C SER A 159 -44.04 2.59 15.58
N SER A 160 -43.44 1.39 15.67
CA SER A 160 -43.81 0.20 14.89
C SER A 160 -43.29 -1.07 15.57
N ALA A 161 -43.96 -1.50 16.64
CA ALA A 161 -43.56 -2.63 17.48
C ALA A 161 -43.97 -4.02 16.92
N HIS A 162 -43.87 -4.20 15.60
CA HIS A 162 -44.05 -5.48 14.89
C HIS A 162 -43.06 -5.51 13.70
N TYR A 163 -42.31 -6.58 13.41
CA TYR A 163 -42.37 -7.96 13.90
C TYR A 163 -40.99 -8.49 14.34
N LEU A 164 -40.97 -9.33 15.39
CA LEU A 164 -39.87 -10.26 15.67
C LEU A 164 -40.13 -11.60 14.94
N THR A 165 -39.80 -11.67 13.66
CA THR A 165 -39.92 -12.90 12.84
C THR A 165 -38.62 -13.69 12.68
N ASP A 166 -37.50 -13.18 13.20
CA ASP A 166 -36.18 -13.82 13.10
C ASP A 166 -35.48 -13.88 14.48
N PRO A 167 -35.33 -15.08 15.07
CA PRO A 167 -34.60 -15.29 16.33
C PRO A 167 -33.16 -14.79 16.30
N HIS A 168 -32.49 -14.81 15.14
CA HIS A 168 -31.09 -14.42 14.98
C HIS A 168 -30.89 -12.89 14.92
N LYS A 169 -31.97 -12.13 14.72
CA LYS A 169 -32.00 -10.66 14.86
C LYS A 169 -32.32 -10.18 16.28
N ALA A 170 -32.86 -11.05 17.15
CA ALA A 170 -33.26 -10.69 18.51
C ALA A 170 -32.07 -10.39 19.45
N SER A 171 -30.90 -11.02 19.21
CA SER A 171 -29.69 -10.83 20.01
C SER A 171 -28.87 -9.57 19.65
N LEU A 172 -29.21 -8.88 18.55
CA LEU A 172 -28.52 -7.66 18.12
C LEU A 172 -29.10 -6.41 18.80
N SER A 173 -28.22 -5.45 19.14
CA SER A 173 -28.66 -4.12 19.57
C SER A 173 -29.38 -3.36 18.45
N GLN A 174 -30.10 -2.29 18.78
CA GLN A 174 -30.82 -1.48 17.79
C GLN A 174 -29.87 -0.83 16.75
N ARG A 175 -28.67 -0.38 17.16
CA ARG A 175 -27.64 0.17 16.25
C ARG A 175 -27.09 -0.92 15.32
N GLU A 176 -26.85 -2.13 15.83
CA GLU A 176 -26.42 -3.29 15.02
C GLU A 176 -27.49 -3.71 14.01
N ARG A 177 -28.75 -3.81 14.42
CA ARG A 177 -29.88 -4.11 13.51
C ARG A 177 -29.99 -3.09 12.38
N TRP A 178 -29.88 -1.80 12.69
CA TRP A 178 -29.97 -0.74 11.70
C TRP A 178 -28.83 -0.81 10.66
N HIS A 179 -27.57 -0.97 11.10
CA HIS A 179 -26.44 -1.10 10.17
C HIS A 179 -26.44 -2.43 9.40
N PHE A 180 -26.95 -3.53 9.99
CA PHE A 180 -27.18 -4.79 9.28
C PHE A 180 -28.21 -4.61 8.16
N GLU A 181 -29.36 -3.99 8.46
CA GLU A 181 -30.42 -3.73 7.48
C GLU A 181 -29.97 -2.75 6.39
N PHE A 182 -29.21 -1.71 6.74
CA PHE A 182 -28.58 -0.81 5.77
C PHE A 182 -27.59 -1.54 4.84
N PHE A 183 -26.84 -2.52 5.36
CA PHE A 183 -26.01 -3.35 4.48
C PHE A 183 -26.88 -4.19 3.54
N ILE A 184 -27.84 -4.96 4.10
CA ILE A 184 -28.63 -5.95 3.36
C ILE A 184 -29.55 -5.32 2.32
N ARG A 185 -30.13 -4.14 2.59
CA ARG A 185 -31.02 -3.43 1.63
C ARG A 185 -30.27 -2.56 0.62
N TYR A 186 -29.13 -1.96 1.01
CA TYR A 186 -28.52 -0.88 0.24
C TYR A 186 -27.06 -1.15 -0.14
N THR A 187 -26.18 -1.48 0.81
CA THR A 187 -24.74 -1.69 0.50
C THR A 187 -24.52 -2.91 -0.41
N SER A 188 -25.26 -3.99 -0.15
CA SER A 188 -25.35 -5.17 -1.03
C SER A 188 -25.83 -4.83 -2.44
N SER A 189 -26.68 -3.81 -2.60
CA SER A 189 -27.28 -3.41 -3.88
C SER A 189 -26.30 -2.56 -4.68
N GLN A 190 -25.64 -1.58 -4.03
CA GLN A 190 -24.57 -0.78 -4.64
C GLN A 190 -23.38 -1.66 -5.08
N CYS A 191 -23.00 -2.64 -4.26
CA CYS A 191 -21.98 -3.62 -4.64
C CYS A 191 -22.42 -4.58 -5.77
N SER A 192 -23.73 -4.72 -6.04
CA SER A 192 -24.27 -5.61 -7.08
C SER A 192 -24.81 -4.90 -8.32
N VAL A 193 -24.67 -3.57 -8.44
CA VAL A 193 -25.27 -2.78 -9.54
C VAL A 193 -24.90 -3.36 -10.90
N PHE A 194 -23.61 -3.50 -11.18
CA PHE A 194 -23.15 -3.93 -12.50
C PHE A 194 -23.01 -5.45 -12.62
N TYR A 195 -22.35 -6.09 -11.64
CA TYR A 195 -21.91 -7.50 -11.68
C TYR A 195 -22.00 -8.15 -10.30
N GLY A 196 -21.90 -9.48 -10.23
CA GLY A 196 -21.71 -10.21 -8.96
C GLY A 196 -22.95 -10.30 -8.06
N TYR A 197 -24.15 -10.26 -8.65
CA TYR A 197 -25.43 -10.37 -7.94
C TYR A 197 -25.49 -11.58 -7.00
N ASP A 198 -25.10 -12.76 -7.48
CA ASP A 198 -25.07 -14.00 -6.69
C ASP A 198 -24.23 -13.89 -5.41
N PHE A 199 -23.14 -13.12 -5.42
CA PHE A 199 -22.32 -12.91 -4.24
C PHE A 199 -23.04 -12.01 -3.24
N TRP A 200 -23.36 -10.77 -3.65
CA TRP A 200 -23.81 -9.72 -2.74
C TRP A 200 -25.27 -9.82 -2.30
N GLN A 201 -26.16 -10.35 -3.15
CA GLN A 201 -27.60 -10.43 -2.89
C GLN A 201 -28.07 -11.82 -2.43
N ARG A 202 -27.29 -12.88 -2.68
CA ARG A 202 -27.65 -14.25 -2.31
C ARG A 202 -26.69 -14.86 -1.29
N ILE A 203 -25.41 -15.04 -1.65
CA ILE A 203 -24.43 -15.72 -0.77
C ILE A 203 -24.17 -14.95 0.53
N VAL A 204 -23.84 -13.65 0.45
CA VAL A 204 -23.51 -12.86 1.66
C VAL A 204 -24.68 -12.82 2.66
N PRO A 205 -25.94 -12.53 2.28
CA PRO A 205 -27.08 -12.62 3.18
C PRO A 205 -27.24 -14.01 3.81
N GLN A 206 -27.26 -15.07 3.01
CA GLN A 206 -27.43 -16.46 3.47
C GLN A 206 -26.38 -16.85 4.52
N TYR A 207 -25.10 -16.54 4.29
CA TYR A 207 -24.05 -16.87 5.25
C TYR A 207 -24.12 -15.98 6.52
N THR A 208 -24.69 -14.78 6.49
CA THR A 208 -24.84 -13.96 7.71
C THR A 208 -25.92 -14.48 8.67
N GLU A 209 -26.86 -15.29 8.20
CA GLU A 209 -27.85 -15.97 9.04
C GLU A 209 -27.19 -17.13 9.81
N ALA A 210 -26.30 -17.89 9.15
CA ALA A 210 -25.56 -19.00 9.76
C ALA A 210 -24.36 -18.56 10.63
N GLU A 211 -23.55 -17.58 10.18
CA GLU A 211 -22.24 -17.27 10.75
C GLU A 211 -22.21 -15.90 11.48
N PRO A 212 -22.07 -15.87 12.82
CA PRO A 212 -21.97 -14.63 13.59
C PRO A 212 -20.78 -13.74 13.18
N GLY A 213 -19.66 -14.35 12.76
CA GLY A 213 -18.49 -13.60 12.28
C GLY A 213 -18.80 -12.76 11.04
N LEU A 214 -19.46 -13.36 10.05
CA LEU A 214 -19.89 -12.67 8.84
C LEU A 214 -20.96 -11.60 9.12
N ARG A 215 -21.89 -11.87 10.06
CA ARG A 215 -22.88 -10.89 10.51
C ARG A 215 -22.22 -9.62 11.08
N HIS A 216 -21.21 -9.77 11.92
CA HIS A 216 -20.45 -8.64 12.45
C HIS A 216 -19.60 -7.92 11.39
N ALA A 217 -19.05 -8.64 10.40
CA ALA A 217 -18.33 -8.02 9.28
C ALA A 217 -19.27 -7.18 8.40
N VAL A 218 -20.46 -7.70 8.09
CA VAL A 218 -21.54 -7.00 7.37
C VAL A 218 -22.00 -5.74 8.10
N ILE A 219 -22.20 -5.81 9.42
CA ILE A 219 -22.53 -4.63 10.25
C ILE A 219 -21.40 -3.59 10.19
N ALA A 220 -20.14 -4.01 10.22
CA ALA A 220 -18.97 -3.13 10.15
C ALA A 220 -18.89 -2.38 8.81
N VAL A 221 -19.08 -3.09 7.69
CA VAL A 221 -19.10 -2.49 6.34
C VAL A 221 -20.30 -1.56 6.16
N GLY A 222 -21.50 -1.97 6.61
CA GLY A 222 -22.70 -1.12 6.57
C GLY A 222 -22.57 0.17 7.41
N ALA A 223 -21.83 0.13 8.51
CA ALA A 223 -21.50 1.32 9.30
C ALA A 223 -20.50 2.24 8.58
N LEU A 224 -19.42 1.70 8.00
CA LEU A 224 -18.47 2.52 7.24
C LEU A 224 -19.10 3.15 5.99
N HIS A 225 -19.88 2.39 5.22
CA HIS A 225 -20.53 2.90 4.01
C HIS A 225 -21.51 4.01 4.36
N ARG A 226 -22.25 3.89 5.48
CA ARG A 226 -23.12 4.98 5.92
C ARG A 226 -22.32 6.23 6.30
N ASN A 227 -21.23 6.08 7.06
CA ASN A 227 -20.36 7.20 7.42
C ASN A 227 -19.78 7.89 6.18
N PHE A 228 -19.43 7.14 5.13
CA PHE A 228 -18.96 7.69 3.86
C PHE A 228 -20.02 8.58 3.21
N GLU A 229 -21.27 8.11 3.08
CA GLU A 229 -22.38 8.92 2.55
C GLU A 229 -22.68 10.16 3.40
N ASP A 230 -22.74 10.01 4.73
CA ASP A 230 -22.97 11.14 5.63
C ASP A 230 -21.83 12.17 5.57
N SER A 231 -20.60 11.75 5.25
CA SER A 231 -19.42 12.63 5.06
C SER A 231 -19.41 13.36 3.70
N GLN A 232 -20.00 12.77 2.65
CA GLN A 232 -20.21 13.46 1.36
C GLN A 232 -21.27 14.55 1.48
N LEU A 233 -22.27 14.37 2.36
CA LEU A 233 -23.37 15.29 2.57
C LEU A 233 -23.10 16.35 3.67
N ASN A 234 -22.34 16.00 4.70
CA ASN A 234 -22.06 16.85 5.86
C ASN A 234 -20.56 16.86 6.15
N SER A 235 -19.96 18.04 6.31
CA SER A 235 -18.53 18.20 6.59
C SER A 235 -18.13 17.88 8.05
N GLN A 236 -18.65 16.79 8.61
CA GLN A 236 -18.30 16.26 9.93
C GLN A 236 -17.20 15.20 9.81
N GLU A 237 -16.41 15.01 10.87
CA GLU A 237 -15.44 13.91 10.91
C GLU A 237 -16.15 12.56 11.15
N PRO A 238 -15.84 11.49 10.40
CA PRO A 238 -16.53 10.21 10.51
C PRO A 238 -16.18 9.40 11.77
N ASP A 239 -17.19 9.02 12.57
CA ASP A 239 -17.05 8.12 13.73
C ASP A 239 -16.80 6.66 13.29
N PHE A 240 -15.53 6.30 13.12
CA PHE A 240 -15.13 4.91 12.83
C PHE A 240 -15.21 3.95 14.03
N SER A 241 -15.48 4.43 15.25
CA SER A 241 -15.32 3.61 16.48
C SER A 241 -16.21 2.37 16.49
N PHE A 242 -17.49 2.54 16.16
CA PHE A 242 -18.46 1.43 16.11
C PHE A 242 -18.09 0.40 15.03
N ALA A 243 -17.70 0.85 13.84
CA ALA A 243 -17.32 -0.05 12.75
C ALA A 243 -16.08 -0.89 13.10
N ILE A 244 -15.07 -0.28 13.75
CA ILE A 244 -13.86 -0.97 14.21
C ILE A 244 -14.20 -1.98 15.34
N GLN A 245 -15.11 -1.65 16.26
CA GLN A 245 -15.58 -2.61 17.28
C GLN A 245 -16.25 -3.84 16.64
N GLN A 246 -17.08 -3.64 15.62
CA GLN A 246 -17.76 -4.73 14.90
C GLN A 246 -16.78 -5.57 14.07
N CYS A 247 -15.80 -4.97 13.40
CA CYS A 247 -14.70 -5.68 12.74
C CYS A 247 -13.93 -6.58 13.74
N ASN A 248 -13.62 -6.07 14.94
CA ASN A 248 -12.97 -6.90 15.97
C ASN A 248 -13.85 -8.06 16.46
N ARG A 249 -15.17 -7.88 16.59
CA ARG A 249 -16.11 -8.98 16.87
C ARG A 249 -16.15 -10.02 15.75
N ALA A 250 -16.07 -9.59 14.49
CA ALA A 250 -16.00 -10.49 13.34
C ALA A 250 -14.73 -11.35 13.38
N ILE A 251 -13.56 -10.73 13.60
CA ILE A 251 -12.26 -11.43 13.71
C ILE A 251 -12.25 -12.42 14.87
N TYR A 252 -12.81 -12.05 16.03
CA TYR A 252 -12.91 -12.95 17.20
C TYR A 252 -13.71 -14.22 16.87
N ASN A 253 -14.91 -14.07 16.29
CA ASN A 253 -15.75 -15.21 15.91
C ASN A 253 -15.08 -16.06 14.82
N LEU A 254 -14.47 -15.43 13.80
CA LEU A 254 -13.75 -16.12 12.73
C LEU A 254 -12.56 -16.93 13.28
N LYS A 255 -11.82 -16.40 14.26
CA LYS A 255 -10.73 -17.10 14.94
C LYS A 255 -11.21 -18.38 15.61
N HIS A 256 -12.33 -18.35 16.33
CA HIS A 256 -12.90 -19.55 16.95
C HIS A 256 -13.43 -20.55 15.92
N ARG A 257 -14.05 -20.07 14.83
CA ARG A 257 -14.61 -20.91 13.76
C ARG A 257 -13.51 -21.70 13.03
N LEU A 258 -12.42 -21.04 12.64
CA LEU A 258 -11.29 -21.62 11.89
C LEU A 258 -10.54 -22.77 12.59
N ILE A 259 -10.76 -23.01 13.88
CA ILE A 259 -10.12 -24.11 14.63
C ILE A 259 -10.72 -25.48 14.25
N GLY A 260 -11.89 -25.53 13.61
CA GLY A 260 -12.59 -26.77 13.24
C GLY A 260 -12.33 -27.34 11.84
N ASP A 261 -13.27 -28.17 11.39
CA ASP A 261 -13.23 -28.97 10.14
C ASP A 261 -13.10 -28.14 8.84
N GLN A 262 -12.24 -28.57 7.91
CA GLN A 262 -11.50 -27.63 7.07
C GLN A 262 -12.29 -26.95 5.94
N SER A 263 -13.23 -27.63 5.29
CA SER A 263 -13.81 -27.16 4.01
C SER A 263 -14.72 -25.93 4.16
N GLN A 264 -15.73 -26.00 5.05
CA GLN A 264 -16.68 -24.89 5.27
C GLN A 264 -15.99 -23.61 5.75
N HIS A 265 -14.88 -23.72 6.49
CA HIS A 265 -14.16 -22.53 6.97
C HIS A 265 -13.47 -21.76 5.85
N MET A 266 -13.13 -22.38 4.71
CA MET A 266 -12.53 -21.67 3.58
C MET A 266 -13.54 -20.72 2.94
N GLU A 267 -14.78 -21.18 2.72
CA GLU A 267 -15.88 -20.34 2.23
C GLU A 267 -16.15 -19.16 3.16
N VAL A 268 -16.37 -19.44 4.45
CA VAL A 268 -16.65 -18.40 5.47
C VAL A 268 -15.51 -17.39 5.56
N ALA A 269 -14.26 -17.83 5.56
CA ALA A 269 -13.10 -16.95 5.66
C ALA A 269 -12.87 -16.13 4.38
N LEU A 270 -13.11 -16.69 3.18
CA LEU A 270 -12.97 -15.95 1.92
C LEU A 270 -14.09 -14.91 1.74
N ILE A 271 -15.34 -15.23 2.10
CA ILE A 271 -16.44 -14.25 2.14
C ILE A 271 -16.11 -13.14 3.16
N THR A 272 -15.57 -13.50 4.34
CA THR A 272 -15.15 -12.52 5.36
C THR A 272 -13.99 -11.65 4.85
N CYS A 273 -13.05 -12.25 4.11
CA CYS A 273 -11.94 -11.54 3.48
C CYS A 273 -12.44 -10.46 2.51
N ILE A 274 -13.35 -10.80 1.58
CA ILE A 274 -13.94 -9.84 0.64
C ILE A 274 -14.62 -8.68 1.40
N LEU A 275 -15.37 -8.96 2.47
CA LEU A 275 -15.98 -7.92 3.31
C LEU A 275 -14.94 -7.04 4.03
N PHE A 276 -13.80 -7.61 4.46
CA PHE A 276 -12.71 -6.82 5.04
C PHE A 276 -11.93 -6.01 3.98
N VAL A 277 -11.85 -6.47 2.73
CA VAL A 277 -11.35 -5.66 1.60
C VAL A 277 -12.29 -4.47 1.36
N SER A 278 -13.62 -4.68 1.37
CA SER A 278 -14.61 -3.59 1.32
C SER A 278 -14.46 -2.60 2.48
N PHE A 279 -14.22 -3.12 3.69
CA PHE A 279 -13.97 -2.31 4.88
C PHE A 279 -12.70 -1.45 4.71
N ALA A 280 -11.60 -2.03 4.21
CA ALA A 280 -10.34 -1.33 3.99
C ALA A 280 -10.46 -0.21 2.93
N PHE A 281 -11.16 -0.46 1.82
CA PHE A 281 -11.45 0.59 0.82
C PHE A 281 -12.30 1.73 1.39
N LEU A 282 -13.33 1.43 2.18
CA LEU A 282 -14.15 2.47 2.84
C LEU A 282 -13.41 3.25 3.94
N GLN A 283 -12.29 2.72 4.46
CA GLN A 283 -11.35 3.47 5.32
C GLN A 283 -10.28 4.24 4.53
N GLY A 284 -10.14 3.99 3.22
CA GLY A 284 -9.03 4.51 2.42
C GLY A 284 -7.66 3.90 2.74
N ASP A 285 -7.60 2.70 3.35
CA ASP A 285 -6.35 1.99 3.62
C ASP A 285 -6.06 0.96 2.50
N ALA A 286 -5.55 1.46 1.37
CA ALA A 286 -5.18 0.64 0.21
C ALA A 286 -4.17 -0.47 0.58
N GLY A 287 -3.21 -0.18 1.45
CA GLY A 287 -2.21 -1.17 1.88
C GLY A 287 -2.84 -2.31 2.70
N ALA A 288 -3.84 -2.03 3.54
CA ALA A 288 -4.62 -3.07 4.21
C ALA A 288 -5.46 -3.88 3.21
N ALA A 289 -6.05 -3.23 2.19
CA ALA A 289 -6.78 -3.91 1.13
C ALA A 289 -5.88 -4.90 0.35
N CYS A 290 -4.68 -4.49 -0.09
CA CYS A 290 -3.75 -5.38 -0.80
C CYS A 290 -3.36 -6.61 0.03
N ARG A 291 -2.98 -6.43 1.30
CA ARG A 291 -2.63 -7.56 2.20
C ARG A 291 -3.78 -8.55 2.41
N LEU A 292 -5.02 -8.05 2.45
CA LEU A 292 -6.21 -8.91 2.53
C LEU A 292 -6.46 -9.64 1.19
N ILE A 293 -6.33 -8.96 0.05
CA ILE A 293 -6.44 -9.57 -1.29
C ILE A 293 -5.41 -10.68 -1.46
N HIS A 294 -4.14 -10.45 -1.12
CA HIS A 294 -3.06 -11.45 -1.23
C HIS A 294 -3.33 -12.67 -0.35
N GLY A 295 -3.71 -12.48 0.92
CA GLY A 295 -4.09 -13.58 1.80
C GLY A 295 -5.30 -14.36 1.28
N GLY A 296 -6.33 -13.67 0.76
CA GLY A 296 -7.49 -14.30 0.13
C GLY A 296 -7.12 -15.14 -1.09
N VAL A 297 -6.25 -14.64 -1.96
CA VAL A 297 -5.73 -15.38 -3.13
C VAL A 297 -4.93 -16.62 -2.70
N LYS A 298 -4.02 -16.48 -1.72
CA LYS A 298 -3.26 -17.61 -1.16
C LYS A 298 -4.18 -18.70 -0.59
N MET A 299 -5.25 -18.30 0.11
CA MET A 299 -6.29 -19.21 0.62
C MET A 299 -7.11 -19.88 -0.51
N MET A 300 -7.41 -19.20 -1.62
CA MET A 300 -8.06 -19.82 -2.77
C MET A 300 -7.15 -20.86 -3.44
N THR A 301 -5.87 -20.57 -3.63
CA THR A 301 -4.91 -21.54 -4.21
C THR A 301 -4.71 -22.77 -3.31
N GLU A 302 -4.74 -22.62 -1.98
CA GLU A 302 -4.79 -23.76 -1.05
C GLU A 302 -6.14 -24.51 -1.16
N TRP A 303 -7.26 -23.82 -1.35
CA TRP A 303 -8.57 -24.46 -1.57
C TRP A 303 -8.64 -25.24 -2.89
N GLU A 304 -8.01 -24.76 -3.96
CA GLU A 304 -7.85 -25.49 -5.23
C GLU A 304 -7.03 -26.75 -5.06
N LYS A 305 -5.82 -26.65 -4.48
CA LYS A 305 -4.93 -27.80 -4.22
C LYS A 305 -5.58 -28.90 -3.38
N ASN A 306 -6.47 -28.52 -2.44
CA ASN A 306 -7.18 -29.45 -1.58
C ASN A 306 -8.51 -29.98 -2.16
N SER A 307 -8.97 -29.49 -3.33
CA SER A 307 -10.25 -29.88 -3.93
C SER A 307 -10.04 -30.82 -5.14
N ASN A 308 -10.06 -32.14 -4.90
CA ASN A 308 -9.96 -33.15 -5.97
C ASN A 308 -11.10 -33.11 -7.02
N SER A 309 -12.15 -32.32 -6.79
CA SER A 309 -13.08 -31.87 -7.84
C SER A 309 -13.19 -30.35 -7.84
N LEU A 310 -12.89 -29.73 -8.97
CA LEU A 310 -13.13 -28.30 -9.23
C LEU A 310 -14.57 -28.02 -9.71
N LYS A 311 -15.43 -29.04 -9.84
CA LYS A 311 -16.71 -28.92 -10.56
C LYS A 311 -17.96 -28.69 -9.68
N ASP A 312 -17.89 -28.99 -8.39
CA ASP A 312 -19.11 -29.23 -7.58
C ASP A 312 -19.53 -28.10 -6.62
N SER A 313 -18.83 -26.95 -6.57
CA SER A 313 -19.25 -25.79 -5.76
C SER A 313 -19.41 -24.51 -6.60
N THR A 314 -20.66 -24.16 -6.88
CA THR A 314 -21.05 -22.86 -7.46
C THR A 314 -20.56 -21.69 -6.60
N ILE A 315 -20.51 -21.87 -5.28
CA ILE A 315 -20.06 -20.84 -4.32
C ILE A 315 -18.57 -20.54 -4.53
N LYS A 316 -17.74 -21.57 -4.72
CA LYS A 316 -16.32 -21.42 -5.06
C LYS A 316 -16.14 -20.60 -6.33
N LEU A 317 -16.81 -20.96 -7.42
CA LEU A 317 -16.74 -20.22 -8.70
C LEU A 317 -17.18 -18.76 -8.55
N THR A 318 -18.25 -18.48 -7.77
CA THR A 318 -18.70 -17.11 -7.51
C THR A 318 -17.67 -16.29 -6.71
N VAL A 319 -17.05 -16.87 -5.67
CA VAL A 319 -15.98 -16.22 -4.89
C VAL A 319 -14.76 -15.94 -5.76
N MET A 320 -14.34 -16.90 -6.59
CA MET A 320 -13.23 -16.73 -7.55
C MET A 320 -13.49 -15.58 -8.53
N ARG A 321 -14.69 -15.48 -9.11
CA ARG A 321 -15.08 -14.38 -10.01
C ARG A 321 -15.03 -13.00 -9.33
N VAL A 322 -15.36 -12.92 -8.03
CA VAL A 322 -15.25 -11.65 -7.28
C VAL A 322 -13.79 -11.26 -7.05
N PHE A 323 -12.93 -12.20 -6.64
CA PHE A 323 -11.51 -11.91 -6.47
C PHE A 323 -10.81 -11.56 -7.79
N SER A 324 -11.05 -12.28 -8.90
CA SER A 324 -10.47 -11.96 -10.22
C SER A 324 -10.79 -10.51 -10.63
N ARG A 325 -12.07 -10.10 -10.50
CA ARG A 325 -12.48 -8.70 -10.77
C ARG A 325 -11.81 -7.68 -9.86
N ILE A 326 -11.63 -7.98 -8.57
CA ILE A 326 -10.93 -7.09 -7.62
C ILE A 326 -9.45 -6.97 -8.00
N GLN A 327 -8.78 -8.07 -8.37
CA GLN A 327 -7.38 -8.03 -8.81
C GLN A 327 -7.22 -7.29 -10.15
N PHE A 328 -8.10 -7.52 -11.13
CA PHE A 328 -8.08 -6.79 -12.40
C PHE A 328 -8.22 -5.29 -12.17
N HIS A 329 -9.19 -4.89 -11.34
CA HIS A 329 -9.42 -3.50 -10.96
C HIS A 329 -8.20 -2.90 -10.24
N ALA A 330 -7.53 -3.66 -9.36
CA ALA A 330 -6.32 -3.23 -8.67
C ALA A 330 -5.17 -2.89 -9.65
N MET A 331 -4.91 -3.72 -10.66
CA MET A 331 -3.84 -3.48 -11.63
C MET A 331 -4.01 -2.17 -12.40
N THR A 332 -5.25 -1.70 -12.60
CA THR A 332 -5.48 -0.42 -13.29
C THR A 332 -4.92 0.78 -12.53
N CYS A 333 -4.79 0.68 -11.20
CA CYS A 333 -4.30 1.76 -10.33
C CYS A 333 -2.79 2.05 -10.50
N GLY A 334 -2.03 1.11 -11.10
CA GLY A 334 -0.66 1.35 -11.57
C GLY A 334 0.47 1.33 -10.54
N ASP A 335 0.17 1.20 -9.25
CA ASP A 335 1.16 0.98 -8.19
C ASP A 335 1.79 -0.43 -8.32
N PRO A 336 3.12 -0.55 -8.54
CA PRO A 336 3.78 -1.85 -8.67
C PRO A 336 3.92 -2.58 -7.32
N ASP A 337 4.03 -1.88 -6.19
CA ASP A 337 4.20 -2.48 -4.86
C ASP A 337 2.96 -3.27 -4.43
N PHE A 338 1.80 -3.02 -5.06
CA PHE A 338 0.61 -3.88 -4.95
C PHE A 338 0.83 -5.31 -5.50
N PHE A 339 1.91 -5.56 -6.25
CA PHE A 339 2.21 -6.84 -6.90
C PHE A 339 3.61 -7.38 -6.57
N VAL A 340 4.43 -6.66 -5.80
CA VAL A 340 5.79 -7.06 -5.40
C VAL A 340 5.75 -7.96 -4.14
N GLU A 341 5.27 -9.20 -4.33
CA GLU A 341 5.62 -10.35 -3.49
C GLU A 341 6.09 -11.47 -4.42
N GLU A 342 7.37 -11.85 -4.38
CA GLU A 342 8.03 -12.65 -5.45
C GLU A 342 7.45 -14.07 -5.67
N GLU A 343 6.61 -14.58 -4.76
CA GLU A 343 5.94 -15.89 -4.91
C GLU A 343 4.81 -15.88 -5.96
N TYR A 344 4.44 -14.70 -6.50
CA TYR A 344 3.35 -14.58 -7.47
C TYR A 344 3.71 -15.19 -8.84
N ASN A 345 3.55 -16.51 -8.96
CA ASN A 345 3.62 -17.22 -10.23
C ASN A 345 2.34 -16.96 -11.06
N PRO A 346 2.40 -16.25 -12.21
CA PRO A 346 1.22 -15.94 -13.02
C PRO A 346 0.52 -17.16 -13.62
N LYS A 347 1.17 -18.34 -13.60
CA LYS A 347 0.55 -19.62 -14.00
C LYS A 347 -0.42 -20.17 -12.94
N GLY A 348 -0.40 -19.63 -11.72
CA GLY A 348 -1.33 -19.94 -10.64
C GLY A 348 -2.45 -18.91 -10.45
N THR A 349 -2.54 -17.89 -11.32
CA THR A 349 -3.66 -16.95 -11.32
C THR A 349 -4.92 -17.63 -11.84
N MET A 350 -6.08 -17.27 -11.27
CA MET A 350 -7.40 -17.75 -11.67
C MET A 350 -7.85 -17.19 -13.04
N ASN A 351 -7.21 -17.64 -14.12
CA ASN A 351 -7.80 -17.55 -15.46
C ASN A 351 -9.06 -18.43 -15.46
N VAL A 352 -10.26 -17.85 -15.34
CA VAL A 352 -11.52 -18.62 -15.43
C VAL A 352 -11.69 -19.20 -16.84
N LEU A 353 -11.15 -18.49 -17.84
CA LEU A 353 -10.82 -18.97 -19.19
C LEU A 353 -10.08 -20.31 -19.24
N SER A 354 -9.18 -20.61 -18.29
CA SER A 354 -8.43 -21.88 -18.26
C SER A 354 -9.20 -23.03 -17.62
N SER A 355 -10.33 -22.77 -16.95
CA SER A 355 -11.01 -23.77 -16.12
C SER A 355 -12.31 -24.32 -16.69
N ASN A 356 -13.17 -23.50 -17.31
CA ASN A 356 -14.48 -23.98 -17.82
C ASN A 356 -15.09 -23.23 -19.02
N GLN A 357 -14.69 -21.99 -19.34
CA GLN A 357 -15.41 -21.18 -20.34
C GLN A 357 -14.48 -20.63 -21.43
N SER A 358 -14.44 -21.33 -22.57
CA SER A 358 -13.78 -20.89 -23.81
C SER A 358 -14.70 -19.95 -24.61
N LEU A 359 -14.13 -19.05 -25.43
CA LEU A 359 -14.88 -18.23 -26.41
C LEU A 359 -15.65 -19.08 -27.45
N SER A 360 -15.48 -20.40 -27.47
CA SER A 360 -16.28 -21.35 -28.25
C SER A 360 -17.67 -21.63 -27.66
N GLN A 361 -17.98 -21.15 -26.45
CA GLN A 361 -19.34 -21.22 -25.87
C GLN A 361 -20.08 -19.89 -26.06
N PRO A 362 -21.40 -19.90 -26.34
CA PRO A 362 -22.17 -18.68 -26.50
C PRO A 362 -22.32 -17.93 -25.17
N ILE A 363 -22.25 -16.60 -25.23
CA ILE A 363 -22.46 -15.71 -24.08
C ILE A 363 -23.98 -15.55 -23.86
N ASP A 364 -24.49 -16.14 -22.79
CA ASP A 364 -25.92 -16.17 -22.45
C ASP A 364 -26.37 -15.06 -21.49
N SER A 365 -25.43 -14.40 -20.81
CA SER A 365 -25.68 -13.58 -19.62
C SER A 365 -24.62 -12.49 -19.43
N ILE A 366 -25.01 -11.41 -18.75
CA ILE A 366 -24.11 -10.29 -18.41
C ILE A 366 -23.01 -10.72 -17.42
N GLU A 367 -23.29 -11.68 -16.54
CA GLU A 367 -22.30 -12.23 -15.61
C GLU A 367 -21.23 -13.07 -16.35
N ALA A 368 -21.60 -13.80 -17.41
CA ALA A 368 -20.64 -14.45 -18.31
C ALA A 368 -19.88 -13.43 -19.17
N ALA A 369 -20.58 -12.47 -19.80
CA ALA A 369 -20.00 -11.41 -20.61
C ALA A 369 -18.93 -10.63 -19.85
N SER A 370 -19.23 -10.21 -18.62
CA SER A 370 -18.31 -9.47 -17.75
C SER A 370 -17.14 -10.32 -17.27
N SER A 371 -17.35 -11.59 -16.93
CA SER A 371 -16.26 -12.50 -16.56
C SER A 371 -15.25 -12.63 -17.70
N LEU A 372 -15.74 -12.88 -18.92
CA LEU A 372 -14.91 -13.04 -20.10
C LEU A 372 -14.19 -11.74 -20.51
N LEU A 373 -14.85 -10.58 -20.42
CA LEU A 373 -14.22 -9.29 -20.73
C LEU A 373 -13.08 -8.97 -19.76
N PHE A 374 -13.29 -9.18 -18.46
CA PHE A 374 -12.27 -8.87 -17.45
C PHE A 374 -11.14 -9.91 -17.42
N ASP A 375 -11.38 -11.17 -17.79
CA ASP A 375 -10.31 -12.15 -18.05
C ASP A 375 -9.45 -11.76 -19.28
N ILE A 376 -10.05 -11.19 -20.34
CA ILE A 376 -9.29 -10.63 -21.49
C ILE A 376 -8.49 -9.40 -21.05
N GLY A 377 -9.10 -8.48 -20.29
CA GLY A 377 -8.40 -7.32 -19.72
C GLY A 377 -7.27 -7.71 -18.76
N TRP A 378 -7.44 -8.78 -17.99
CA TRP A 378 -6.43 -9.34 -17.10
C TRP A 378 -5.17 -9.79 -17.87
N GLN A 379 -5.33 -10.43 -19.03
CA GLN A 379 -4.23 -10.85 -19.90
C GLN A 379 -3.42 -9.67 -20.46
N VAL A 380 -4.10 -8.57 -20.84
CA VAL A 380 -3.46 -7.32 -21.30
C VAL A 380 -2.62 -6.67 -20.20
N MET A 381 -3.10 -6.72 -18.96
CA MET A 381 -2.46 -6.04 -17.83
C MET A 381 -1.28 -6.83 -17.24
N GLN A 382 -1.34 -8.16 -17.17
CA GLN A 382 -0.25 -8.99 -16.62
C GLN A 382 1.12 -8.77 -17.30
N ARG A 383 1.13 -8.40 -18.58
CA ARG A 383 2.34 -8.34 -19.42
C ARG A 383 2.96 -6.94 -19.54
N LYS A 384 2.40 -5.91 -18.88
CA LYS A 384 2.92 -4.53 -18.94
C LYS A 384 4.31 -4.40 -18.31
N PRO A 385 5.24 -3.60 -18.88
CA PRO A 385 6.62 -3.49 -18.36
C PRO A 385 6.75 -2.99 -16.91
N TRP A 386 5.78 -2.23 -16.39
CA TRP A 386 5.75 -1.78 -14.99
C TRP A 386 5.14 -2.81 -14.02
N LEU A 387 4.50 -3.87 -14.53
CA LEU A 387 3.96 -5.00 -13.75
C LEU A 387 4.81 -6.28 -13.91
N SER A 388 5.66 -6.36 -14.95
CA SER A 388 6.51 -7.52 -15.26
C SER A 388 7.99 -7.19 -15.09
N ARG A 389 8.71 -7.98 -14.28
CA ARG A 389 10.20 -7.97 -14.25
C ARG A 389 10.76 -8.22 -15.67
N PRO A 390 11.90 -7.60 -16.05
CA PRO A 390 12.37 -7.49 -17.44
C PRO A 390 12.96 -8.79 -18.05
N HIS A 391 12.43 -9.96 -17.68
CA HIS A 391 13.00 -11.29 -18.00
C HIS A 391 11.96 -12.30 -18.55
N ARG A 392 10.87 -11.83 -19.19
CA ARG A 392 9.92 -12.71 -19.90
C ARG A 392 9.82 -12.39 -21.39
N ASN A 393 10.76 -12.92 -22.16
CA ASN A 393 10.77 -12.87 -23.63
C ASN A 393 9.75 -13.84 -24.27
N GLU A 394 8.53 -13.93 -23.74
CA GLU A 394 7.40 -14.55 -24.44
C GLU A 394 6.73 -13.48 -25.33
N HIS A 395 6.81 -13.63 -26.65
CA HIS A 395 6.11 -12.72 -27.57
C HIS A 395 4.62 -12.60 -27.21
N TYR A 396 4.14 -11.38 -27.02
CA TYR A 396 2.74 -11.10 -26.74
C TYR A 396 1.96 -10.99 -28.05
N ASP A 397 1.06 -11.94 -28.30
CA ASP A 397 0.16 -11.90 -29.45
C ASP A 397 -1.01 -10.92 -29.19
N VAL A 398 -0.74 -9.65 -29.49
CA VAL A 398 -1.74 -8.57 -29.52
C VAL A 398 -2.88 -8.94 -30.48
N VAL A 399 -2.59 -9.60 -31.61
CA VAL A 399 -3.59 -9.94 -32.63
C VAL A 399 -4.56 -10.98 -32.09
N ALA A 400 -4.10 -12.02 -31.40
CA ALA A 400 -4.97 -12.97 -30.69
C ALA A 400 -5.83 -12.30 -29.61
N THR A 401 -5.29 -11.34 -28.87
CA THR A 401 -6.07 -10.62 -27.84
C THR A 401 -7.17 -9.75 -28.46
N LEU A 402 -6.83 -8.97 -29.49
CA LEU A 402 -7.79 -8.13 -30.21
C LEU A 402 -8.85 -8.99 -30.93
N ASN A 403 -8.47 -10.13 -31.52
CA ASN A 403 -9.40 -11.10 -32.09
C ASN A 403 -10.36 -11.67 -31.03
N ASN A 404 -9.89 -11.97 -29.81
CA ASN A 404 -10.76 -12.43 -28.72
C ASN A 404 -11.72 -11.33 -28.24
N LEU A 405 -11.27 -10.07 -28.17
CA LEU A 405 -12.11 -8.94 -27.82
C LEU A 405 -13.20 -8.67 -28.89
N GLN A 406 -12.86 -8.76 -30.18
CA GLN A 406 -13.82 -8.67 -31.29
C GLN A 406 -14.82 -9.82 -31.29
N ARG A 407 -14.38 -11.06 -31.00
CA ARG A 407 -15.27 -12.22 -30.86
C ARG A 407 -16.25 -12.05 -29.69
N TRP A 408 -15.77 -11.54 -28.55
CA TRP A 408 -16.61 -11.19 -27.41
C TRP A 408 -17.64 -10.13 -27.81
N GLU A 409 -17.23 -9.05 -28.48
CA GLU A 409 -18.13 -7.97 -28.89
C GLU A 409 -19.20 -8.50 -29.86
N ALA A 410 -18.83 -9.30 -30.86
CA ALA A 410 -19.75 -9.90 -31.81
C ALA A 410 -20.76 -10.86 -31.14
N GLN A 411 -20.31 -11.74 -30.23
CA GLN A 411 -21.20 -12.65 -29.51
C GLN A 411 -22.16 -11.89 -28.57
N CYS A 412 -21.67 -10.91 -27.82
CA CYS A 412 -22.52 -10.07 -26.97
C CYS A 412 -23.50 -9.22 -27.81
N HIS A 413 -23.08 -8.70 -28.96
CA HIS A 413 -23.96 -7.96 -29.87
C HIS A 413 -25.13 -8.84 -30.33
N ILE A 414 -24.86 -10.06 -30.80
CA ILE A 414 -25.90 -11.01 -31.24
C ILE A 414 -26.83 -11.39 -30.07
N ALA A 415 -26.27 -11.74 -28.91
CA ALA A 415 -27.05 -12.23 -27.76
C ALA A 415 -27.87 -11.15 -27.05
N LEU A 416 -27.39 -9.89 -27.01
CA LEU A 416 -27.98 -8.82 -26.21
C LEU A 416 -28.77 -7.79 -27.06
N MET A 417 -28.38 -7.49 -28.31
CA MET A 417 -29.17 -6.57 -29.15
C MET A 417 -30.56 -7.13 -29.44
N GLY A 418 -30.68 -8.44 -29.68
CA GLY A 418 -31.95 -9.13 -29.87
C GLY A 418 -32.90 -9.09 -28.65
N ARG A 419 -32.41 -8.61 -27.49
CA ARG A 419 -33.17 -8.48 -26.25
C ARG A 419 -33.19 -7.04 -25.70
N ARG A 420 -32.67 -6.07 -26.45
CA ARG A 420 -32.40 -4.68 -25.98
C ARG A 420 -33.62 -3.95 -25.41
N GLU A 421 -34.82 -4.31 -25.85
CA GLU A 421 -36.09 -3.72 -25.36
C GLU A 421 -36.68 -4.48 -24.16
N GLU A 422 -36.26 -5.72 -23.91
CA GLU A 422 -36.61 -6.52 -22.72
C GLU A 422 -35.70 -6.25 -21.51
N MET A 423 -34.48 -5.75 -21.76
CA MET A 423 -33.45 -5.58 -20.74
C MET A 423 -33.89 -4.61 -19.64
N SER A 424 -33.66 -4.97 -18.37
CA SER A 424 -33.94 -4.05 -17.27
C SER A 424 -33.03 -2.81 -17.34
N ILE A 425 -33.47 -1.74 -16.67
CA ILE A 425 -32.71 -0.49 -16.55
C ILE A 425 -31.31 -0.74 -15.94
N ARG A 426 -31.18 -1.73 -15.03
CA ARG A 426 -29.89 -2.19 -14.48
C ARG A 426 -29.05 -2.89 -15.56
N ASP A 427 -29.62 -3.88 -16.23
CA ASP A 427 -28.93 -4.69 -17.24
C ASP A 427 -28.38 -3.84 -18.39
N ARG A 428 -29.15 -2.84 -18.84
CA ARG A 428 -28.70 -1.88 -19.85
C ARG A 428 -27.52 -1.05 -19.35
N GLY A 429 -27.50 -0.63 -18.08
CA GLY A 429 -26.35 0.05 -17.49
C GLY A 429 -25.11 -0.84 -17.37
N SER A 430 -25.28 -2.09 -16.96
CA SER A 430 -24.20 -3.09 -16.95
C SER A 430 -23.62 -3.34 -18.35
N TRP A 431 -24.48 -3.35 -19.37
CA TRP A 431 -24.05 -3.47 -20.76
C TRP A 431 -23.26 -2.23 -21.23
N ILE A 432 -23.75 -1.02 -21.01
CA ILE A 432 -23.03 0.22 -21.36
C ILE A 432 -21.68 0.31 -20.62
N MET A 433 -21.63 -0.12 -19.35
CA MET A 433 -20.38 -0.25 -18.60
C MET A 433 -19.41 -1.24 -19.25
N LEU A 434 -19.90 -2.41 -19.71
CA LEU A 434 -19.06 -3.37 -20.45
C LEU A 434 -18.57 -2.82 -21.80
N GLN A 435 -19.38 -2.06 -22.54
CA GLN A 435 -18.95 -1.41 -23.78
C GLN A 435 -17.86 -0.36 -23.51
N MET A 436 -17.97 0.42 -22.43
CA MET A 436 -16.91 1.35 -22.03
C MET A 436 -15.61 0.63 -21.65
N TRP A 437 -15.71 -0.53 -20.97
CA TRP A 437 -14.55 -1.35 -20.63
C TRP A 437 -13.93 -2.07 -21.84
N SER A 438 -14.71 -2.48 -22.85
CA SER A 438 -14.14 -3.07 -24.08
C SER A 438 -13.36 -2.03 -24.89
N GLU A 439 -13.85 -0.80 -25.02
CA GLU A 439 -13.07 0.30 -25.61
C GLU A 439 -11.79 0.61 -24.81
N THR A 440 -11.87 0.55 -23.47
CA THR A 440 -10.71 0.75 -22.58
C THR A 440 -9.66 -0.35 -22.76
N ILE A 441 -10.08 -1.62 -22.80
CA ILE A 441 -9.19 -2.77 -23.00
C ILE A 441 -8.60 -2.77 -24.41
N TYR A 442 -9.36 -2.35 -25.43
CA TYR A 442 -8.84 -2.15 -26.79
C TYR A 442 -7.69 -1.12 -26.80
N ILE A 443 -7.86 0.04 -26.17
CA ILE A 443 -6.81 1.07 -26.07
C ILE A 443 -5.56 0.54 -25.35
N LEU A 444 -5.75 -0.21 -24.25
CA LEU A 444 -4.64 -0.80 -23.49
C LEU A 444 -3.90 -1.90 -24.27
N ALA A 445 -4.59 -2.69 -25.10
CA ALA A 445 -3.96 -3.73 -25.92
C ALA A 445 -3.27 -3.14 -27.16
N ALA A 446 -3.95 -2.26 -27.90
CA ALA A 446 -3.45 -1.68 -29.15
C ALA A 446 -2.18 -0.83 -28.98
N THR A 447 -1.96 -0.27 -27.78
CA THR A 447 -0.78 0.58 -27.52
C THR A 447 0.46 -0.17 -27.02
N ASP A 448 0.37 -1.46 -26.69
CA ASP A 448 1.52 -2.27 -26.22
C ASP A 448 2.51 -2.66 -27.32
N TRP A 449 2.07 -2.65 -28.58
CA TRP A 449 2.81 -3.19 -29.72
C TRP A 449 4.02 -2.33 -30.15
N CYS A 450 4.08 -1.06 -29.74
CA CYS A 450 5.07 -0.10 -30.25
C CYS A 450 6.25 0.12 -29.29
N ALA A 451 7.43 -0.33 -29.70
CA ALA A 451 8.68 -0.22 -28.93
C ALA A 451 9.19 1.21 -28.71
N ASP A 452 8.76 2.18 -29.52
CA ASP A 452 9.21 3.58 -29.52
C ASP A 452 9.00 4.35 -28.20
N GLY A 453 8.21 3.83 -27.26
CA GLY A 453 7.88 4.50 -25.98
C GLY A 453 6.97 5.74 -26.10
N ARG A 454 6.80 6.29 -27.31
CA ARG A 454 6.06 7.53 -27.61
C ARG A 454 4.60 7.49 -27.16
N GLU A 455 4.18 8.58 -26.52
CA GLU A 455 2.81 8.89 -26.11
C GLU A 455 1.94 9.35 -27.29
N SER A 456 2.52 9.88 -28.38
CA SER A 456 1.78 10.24 -29.59
C SER A 456 0.95 9.10 -30.21
N ARG A 457 1.27 7.83 -29.88
CA ARG A 457 0.53 6.64 -30.34
C ARG A 457 -0.96 6.67 -29.99
N PHE A 458 -1.35 7.35 -28.91
CA PHE A 458 -2.74 7.43 -28.47
C PHE A 458 -3.64 8.26 -29.41
N ASP A 459 -3.07 9.13 -30.26
CA ASP A 459 -3.84 9.96 -31.20
C ASP A 459 -4.55 9.11 -32.29
N GLY A 460 -4.00 7.94 -32.64
CA GLY A 460 -4.65 6.99 -33.55
C GLY A 460 -5.94 6.38 -32.97
N LEU A 461 -6.19 6.54 -31.66
CA LEU A 461 -7.28 5.91 -30.91
C LEU A 461 -8.36 6.92 -30.45
N LEU A 462 -8.36 8.15 -30.99
CA LEU A 462 -9.34 9.20 -30.66
C LEU A 462 -10.81 8.77 -30.88
N SER A 463 -11.07 7.82 -31.78
CA SER A 463 -12.37 7.15 -31.95
C SER A 463 -12.81 6.38 -30.70
N HIS A 464 -11.93 5.55 -30.15
CA HIS A 464 -12.16 4.72 -28.97
C HIS A 464 -12.32 5.58 -27.71
N PHE A 465 -11.46 6.60 -27.52
CA PHE A 465 -11.63 7.59 -26.46
C PHE A 465 -12.99 8.29 -26.51
N ARG A 466 -13.44 8.70 -27.71
CA ARG A 466 -14.75 9.35 -27.90
C ARG A 466 -15.92 8.41 -27.58
N LYS A 467 -15.84 7.13 -27.95
CA LYS A 467 -16.85 6.12 -27.57
C LYS A 467 -16.90 5.92 -26.05
N ALA A 468 -15.76 5.70 -25.39
CA ALA A 468 -15.70 5.50 -23.94
C ALA A 468 -16.30 6.68 -23.15
N ILE A 469 -15.97 7.92 -23.56
CA ILE A 469 -16.57 9.15 -23.01
C ILE A 469 -18.07 9.22 -23.31
N GLY A 470 -18.52 8.79 -24.49
CA GLY A 470 -19.93 8.68 -24.86
C GLY A 470 -20.73 7.73 -23.96
N TYR A 471 -20.18 6.54 -23.67
CA TYR A 471 -20.82 5.58 -22.76
C TYR A 471 -20.88 6.09 -21.31
N ALA A 472 -19.80 6.70 -20.81
CA ALA A 472 -19.80 7.39 -19.51
C ALA A 472 -20.87 8.50 -19.45
N LYS A 473 -21.06 9.23 -20.57
CA LYS A 473 -22.07 10.28 -20.70
C LYS A 473 -23.50 9.73 -20.72
N GLU A 474 -23.78 8.62 -21.40
CA GLU A 474 -25.12 7.99 -21.38
C GLU A 474 -25.50 7.60 -19.94
N LEU A 475 -24.61 6.89 -19.23
CA LEU A 475 -24.79 6.48 -17.83
C LEU A 475 -25.05 7.67 -16.89
N LEU A 476 -24.27 8.75 -17.03
CA LEU A 476 -24.30 9.88 -16.11
C LEU A 476 -25.39 10.93 -16.41
N THR A 477 -25.92 10.98 -17.64
CA THR A 477 -26.94 11.97 -18.04
C THR A 477 -28.35 11.40 -18.11
N THR A 478 -28.52 10.09 -18.31
CA THR A 478 -29.83 9.45 -18.30
C THR A 478 -30.33 9.32 -16.87
N GLU A 479 -31.36 10.09 -16.49
CA GLU A 479 -31.86 10.18 -15.11
C GLU A 479 -32.23 8.82 -14.49
N SER A 480 -32.91 7.96 -15.28
CA SER A 480 -33.25 6.60 -14.84
C SER A 480 -32.02 5.72 -14.59
N MET A 481 -30.90 5.95 -15.28
CA MET A 481 -29.63 5.26 -15.01
C MET A 481 -28.90 5.85 -13.82
N ARG A 482 -28.74 7.18 -13.81
CA ARG A 482 -28.08 7.95 -12.75
C ARG A 482 -28.67 7.66 -11.36
N SER A 483 -29.98 7.38 -11.27
CA SER A 483 -30.67 7.05 -10.03
C SER A 483 -30.26 5.73 -9.36
N PHE A 484 -29.65 4.79 -10.08
CA PHE A 484 -29.16 3.52 -9.51
C PHE A 484 -27.64 3.40 -9.43
N LEU A 485 -26.88 4.38 -9.92
CA LEU A 485 -25.41 4.31 -9.91
C LEU A 485 -24.86 4.21 -8.48
N PRO A 486 -23.78 3.43 -8.27
CA PRO A 486 -23.22 3.24 -6.94
C PRO A 486 -22.37 4.43 -6.48
N THR A 487 -22.57 4.82 -5.21
CA THR A 487 -21.65 5.67 -4.44
C THR A 487 -20.42 4.89 -3.96
N PHE A 488 -20.59 3.58 -3.73
CA PHE A 488 -19.52 2.63 -3.41
C PHE A 488 -19.65 1.34 -4.23
N HIS A 489 -18.58 0.94 -4.91
CA HIS A 489 -18.49 -0.33 -5.63
C HIS A 489 -17.10 -0.98 -5.46
N MET A 490 -17.00 -2.29 -5.71
CA MET A 490 -15.81 -3.10 -5.40
C MET A 490 -14.94 -3.46 -6.61
N GLY A 491 -15.55 -3.59 -7.80
CA GLY A 491 -14.89 -4.00 -9.03
C GLY A 491 -14.77 -2.87 -10.08
N PRO A 492 -14.56 -3.25 -11.35
CA PRO A 492 -14.45 -2.31 -12.48
C PRO A 492 -15.66 -1.38 -12.61
N GLY A 493 -15.42 -0.07 -12.55
CA GLY A 493 -16.43 0.98 -12.60
C GLY A 493 -16.10 2.09 -13.62
N ILE A 494 -16.56 3.33 -13.36
CA ILE A 494 -16.43 4.45 -14.29
C ILE A 494 -15.10 5.22 -14.19
N ILE A 495 -14.43 5.15 -13.03
CA ILE A 495 -13.22 5.96 -12.78
C ILE A 495 -12.04 5.53 -13.67
N PRO A 496 -11.66 4.24 -13.78
CA PRO A 496 -10.43 3.88 -14.53
C PRO A 496 -10.52 4.19 -16.03
N PRO A 497 -11.64 3.91 -16.74
CA PRO A 497 -11.83 4.35 -18.13
C PRO A 497 -11.74 5.86 -18.31
N LEU A 498 -12.39 6.65 -17.44
CA LEU A 498 -12.28 8.11 -17.49
C LEU A 498 -10.85 8.58 -17.17
N PHE A 499 -10.16 7.96 -16.22
CA PHE A 499 -8.77 8.28 -15.88
C PHE A 499 -7.83 8.02 -17.06
N LEU A 500 -7.97 6.87 -17.74
CA LEU A 500 -7.22 6.58 -18.97
C LEU A 500 -7.52 7.60 -20.07
N CYS A 501 -8.80 7.96 -20.27
CA CYS A 501 -9.20 8.99 -21.23
C CYS A 501 -8.55 10.34 -20.92
N ILE A 502 -8.53 10.77 -19.66
CA ILE A 502 -8.02 12.10 -19.27
C ILE A 502 -6.49 12.15 -19.29
N ASN A 503 -5.82 11.05 -18.92
CA ASN A 503 -4.36 10.92 -18.89
C ASN A 503 -3.78 10.79 -20.32
N LYS A 504 -4.33 9.88 -21.14
CA LYS A 504 -3.71 9.44 -22.40
C LYS A 504 -4.30 10.04 -23.68
N CYS A 505 -5.48 10.66 -23.66
CA CYS A 505 -5.98 11.41 -24.82
C CYS A 505 -5.37 12.82 -24.89
N ARG A 506 -4.81 13.21 -26.05
CA ARG A 506 -4.27 14.56 -26.30
C ARG A 506 -5.32 15.60 -26.71
N ASP A 507 -6.52 15.21 -27.13
CA ASP A 507 -7.58 16.16 -27.50
C ASP A 507 -8.12 16.89 -26.27
N TRP A 508 -7.99 18.23 -26.28
CA TRP A 508 -8.39 19.10 -25.17
C TRP A 508 -9.90 19.04 -24.84
N LYS A 509 -10.76 18.83 -25.85
CA LYS A 509 -12.23 18.84 -25.69
C LYS A 509 -12.69 17.55 -25.02
N LEU A 510 -12.23 16.40 -25.52
CA LEU A 510 -12.46 15.08 -24.94
C LEU A 510 -11.89 15.00 -23.52
N ARG A 511 -10.65 15.48 -23.31
CA ARG A 511 -10.01 15.51 -21.98
C ARG A 511 -10.83 16.34 -20.98
N LYS A 512 -11.31 17.52 -21.38
CA LYS A 512 -12.14 18.39 -20.55
C LYS A 512 -13.55 17.82 -20.30
N GLU A 513 -14.16 17.18 -21.29
CA GLU A 513 -15.46 16.52 -21.14
C GLU A 513 -15.37 15.33 -20.17
N ALA A 514 -14.38 14.46 -20.33
CA ALA A 514 -14.12 13.35 -19.43
C ALA A 514 -13.87 13.81 -17.98
N MET A 515 -13.06 14.87 -17.79
CA MET A 515 -12.84 15.49 -16.48
C MET A 515 -14.14 16.05 -15.87
N SER A 516 -15.01 16.65 -16.69
CA SER A 516 -16.32 17.14 -16.25
C SER A 516 -17.27 16.01 -15.87
N LEU A 517 -17.24 14.88 -16.58
CA LEU A 517 -18.03 13.68 -16.26
C LEU A 517 -17.54 13.05 -14.95
N LEU A 518 -16.23 12.85 -14.79
CA LEU A 518 -15.61 12.32 -13.57
C LEU A 518 -16.01 13.15 -12.34
N ARG A 519 -15.82 14.48 -12.39
CA ARG A 519 -16.22 15.40 -11.32
C ARG A 519 -17.74 15.46 -11.07
N SER A 520 -18.58 14.98 -11.99
CA SER A 520 -20.05 14.99 -11.84
C SER A 520 -20.62 13.83 -11.02
N TRP A 521 -19.79 12.84 -10.66
CA TRP A 521 -20.18 11.68 -9.86
C TRP A 521 -19.12 11.32 -8.80
N PRO A 522 -19.31 11.76 -7.53
CA PRO A 522 -18.46 11.34 -6.41
C PRO A 522 -18.75 9.88 -6.03
N CYS A 523 -17.80 8.97 -6.30
CA CYS A 523 -17.85 7.58 -5.87
C CYS A 523 -16.49 7.06 -5.37
N GLN A 524 -16.55 5.92 -4.68
CA GLN A 524 -15.42 5.08 -4.32
C GLN A 524 -15.56 3.74 -5.07
N GLU A 525 -14.59 3.39 -5.89
CA GLU A 525 -14.56 2.19 -6.71
C GLU A 525 -13.31 1.39 -6.36
N GLY A 526 -13.39 0.51 -5.35
CA GLY A 526 -12.23 -0.21 -4.82
C GLY A 526 -11.09 0.72 -4.41
N PHE A 527 -9.95 0.61 -5.09
CA PHE A 527 -8.78 1.48 -4.92
C PHE A 527 -9.02 2.92 -5.40
N TRP A 528 -9.89 3.11 -6.39
CA TRP A 528 -10.14 4.39 -7.02
C TRP A 528 -11.16 5.23 -6.25
N ASN A 529 -10.99 6.55 -6.27
CA ASN A 529 -12.00 7.48 -5.75
C ASN A 529 -12.01 8.78 -6.57
N THR A 530 -13.19 9.35 -6.81
CA THR A 530 -13.35 10.52 -7.69
C THR A 530 -12.49 11.71 -7.27
N ALA A 531 -12.44 12.01 -5.96
CA ALA A 531 -11.79 13.21 -5.43
C ALA A 531 -10.25 13.17 -5.56
N GLY A 532 -9.64 12.00 -5.39
CA GLY A 532 -8.22 11.76 -5.61
C GLY A 532 -7.86 11.71 -7.09
N SER A 533 -8.65 10.98 -7.87
CA SER A 533 -8.45 10.83 -9.32
C SER A 533 -8.50 12.17 -10.03
N ALA A 534 -9.50 13.02 -9.70
CA ALA A 534 -9.60 14.37 -10.23
C ALA A 534 -8.37 15.22 -9.87
N LYS A 535 -7.94 15.26 -8.59
CA LYS A 535 -6.73 15.98 -8.17
C LYS A 535 -5.45 15.50 -8.89
N CYS A 536 -5.31 14.19 -9.08
CA CYS A 536 -4.19 13.58 -9.79
C CYS A 536 -4.13 14.07 -11.25
N LEU A 537 -5.24 13.93 -11.96
CA LEU A 537 -5.39 14.30 -13.36
C LEU A 537 -5.34 15.82 -13.58
N GLU A 538 -5.84 16.62 -12.64
CA GLU A 538 -5.72 18.09 -12.66
C GLU A 538 -4.25 18.52 -12.61
N LYS A 539 -3.43 17.89 -11.76
CA LYS A 539 -1.99 18.20 -11.70
C LYS A 539 -1.23 17.69 -12.91
N LEU A 540 -1.57 16.52 -13.43
CA LEU A 540 -1.05 15.98 -14.69
C LEU A 540 -1.29 16.98 -15.84
N ILE A 541 -2.53 17.47 -15.98
CA ILE A 541 -2.88 18.48 -17.00
C ILE A 541 -2.12 19.80 -16.79
N GLU A 542 -2.01 20.28 -15.55
CA GLU A 542 -1.28 21.53 -15.23
C GLU A 542 0.19 21.47 -15.69
N ILE A 543 0.85 20.32 -15.53
CA ILE A 543 2.23 20.10 -15.95
C ILE A 543 2.32 19.97 -17.48
N GLU A 544 1.52 19.09 -18.09
CA GLU A 544 1.56 18.85 -19.55
C GLU A 544 1.24 20.10 -20.38
N THR A 545 0.41 21.00 -19.85
CA THR A 545 -0.07 22.19 -20.57
C THR A 545 0.68 23.47 -20.19
N GLN A 546 1.78 23.34 -19.43
CA GLN A 546 2.57 24.48 -18.98
C GLN A 546 3.18 25.23 -20.17
N GLY A 547 2.69 26.46 -20.40
CA GLY A 547 3.14 27.35 -21.47
C GLY A 547 2.30 27.29 -22.75
N LEU A 548 1.31 26.40 -22.84
CA LEU A 548 0.42 26.26 -24.01
C LEU A 548 -0.87 27.06 -23.87
N LEU A 549 -1.47 27.44 -24.99
CA LEU A 549 -2.80 28.04 -25.07
C LEU A 549 -3.90 26.96 -25.15
N PRO A 550 -5.13 27.21 -24.63
CA PRO A 550 -6.19 26.21 -24.62
C PRO A 550 -6.62 25.77 -26.02
N GLY A 551 -6.28 24.53 -26.39
CA GLY A 551 -6.55 23.94 -27.70
C GLY A 551 -5.33 23.72 -28.58
N GLU A 552 -4.14 24.17 -28.16
CA GLU A 552 -2.87 23.71 -28.74
C GLU A 552 -2.62 22.24 -28.37
N VAL A 553 -1.92 21.51 -29.25
CA VAL A 553 -1.61 20.09 -29.04
C VAL A 553 -0.39 19.97 -28.12
N VAL A 554 -0.52 19.19 -27.04
CA VAL A 554 0.60 18.91 -26.12
C VAL A 554 1.74 18.22 -26.89
N PRO A 555 2.93 18.86 -27.00
CA PRO A 555 4.06 18.29 -27.72
C PRO A 555 4.62 17.08 -26.97
N GLU A 556 5.28 16.19 -27.71
CA GLU A 556 5.76 14.91 -27.18
C GLU A 556 6.69 15.06 -25.98
N SER A 557 7.53 16.10 -25.96
CA SER A 557 8.46 16.43 -24.87
C SER A 557 7.80 16.96 -23.60
N GLN A 558 6.49 17.25 -23.62
CA GLN A 558 5.69 17.63 -22.44
C GLN A 558 4.71 16.53 -22.00
N ARG A 559 4.63 15.40 -22.72
CA ARG A 559 3.74 14.30 -22.37
C ARG A 559 4.30 13.47 -21.21
N ILE A 560 3.45 13.16 -20.24
CA ILE A 560 3.86 12.38 -19.07
C ILE A 560 3.69 10.88 -19.36
N ILE A 561 4.82 10.20 -19.51
CA ILE A 561 4.90 8.77 -19.83
C ILE A 561 4.37 7.92 -18.67
N ALA A 562 4.89 8.15 -17.46
CA ALA A 562 4.54 7.45 -16.22
C ALA A 562 4.39 8.44 -15.04
N THR A 563 3.59 8.07 -14.03
CA THR A 563 3.34 8.87 -12.82
C THR A 563 3.35 8.01 -11.57
N HIS A 564 4.24 8.27 -10.61
CA HIS A 564 4.12 7.70 -9.26
C HIS A 564 3.27 8.62 -8.37
N VAL A 565 2.28 8.06 -7.66
CA VAL A 565 1.27 8.81 -6.92
C VAL A 565 1.14 8.24 -5.50
N ASP A 566 2.03 8.68 -4.62
CA ASP A 566 2.03 8.29 -3.21
C ASP A 566 0.80 8.86 -2.48
N TYR A 567 -0.13 7.99 -2.10
CA TYR A 567 -1.19 8.33 -1.17
C TYR A 567 -0.63 8.35 0.27
N LEU A 568 -0.71 9.50 0.95
CA LEU A 568 -0.25 9.65 2.33
C LEU A 568 -1.42 9.55 3.30
N PRO A 569 -1.72 8.35 3.88
CA PRO A 569 -2.92 8.12 4.69
C PRO A 569 -2.96 8.93 6.00
N ILE A 570 -1.80 9.42 6.48
CA ILE A 570 -1.69 10.25 7.69
C ILE A 570 -2.21 11.68 7.45
N THR A 571 -2.23 12.15 6.19
CA THR A 571 -2.58 13.53 5.83
C THR A 571 -3.74 13.65 4.83
N ASN A 572 -4.19 12.54 4.23
CA ASN A 572 -5.18 12.53 3.14
C ASN A 572 -4.75 13.46 1.97
N THR A 573 -3.46 13.37 1.61
CA THR A 573 -2.85 14.12 0.51
C THR A 573 -2.11 13.19 -0.42
N TYR A 574 -2.16 13.51 -1.71
CA TYR A 574 -1.37 12.86 -2.75
C TYR A 574 -0.02 13.58 -2.86
N ARG A 575 1.07 12.80 -2.91
CA ARG A 575 2.39 13.28 -3.32
C ARG A 575 2.68 12.71 -4.71
N PHE A 576 3.05 13.59 -5.62
CA PHE A 576 3.64 13.23 -6.89
C PHE A 576 5.15 13.13 -6.67
N CYS A 577 5.78 12.07 -7.18
CA CYS A 577 7.23 11.92 -7.17
C CYS A 577 7.72 11.93 -8.61
N ASP A 578 8.42 13.00 -8.99
CA ASP A 578 9.10 13.10 -10.28
C ASP A 578 10.32 12.18 -10.26
N ALA A 579 10.17 10.98 -10.85
CA ALA A 579 11.26 10.03 -10.98
C ALA A 579 12.18 10.41 -12.17
N ASP A 580 13.38 10.87 -11.84
CA ASP A 580 14.61 10.72 -12.64
C ASP A 580 14.66 11.35 -14.05
N ILE A 581 14.39 12.66 -14.15
CA ILE A 581 14.83 13.48 -15.31
C ILE A 581 16.36 13.44 -15.45
N GLU A 582 17.11 13.44 -14.33
CA GLU A 582 18.58 13.48 -14.36
C GLU A 582 19.22 12.18 -14.87
N ALA A 583 18.60 11.00 -14.61
CA ALA A 583 19.14 9.73 -15.10
C ALA A 583 18.97 9.56 -16.61
N GLN A 584 17.89 10.10 -17.20
CA GLN A 584 17.59 9.94 -18.63
C GLN A 584 18.40 10.88 -19.53
N MET A 585 18.77 12.08 -19.06
CA MET A 585 19.60 13.00 -19.85
C MET A 585 21.08 12.58 -19.94
N ALA A 586 21.56 11.68 -19.08
CA ALA A 586 22.92 11.16 -19.11
C ALA A 586 23.19 10.19 -20.28
N GLY A 587 22.16 9.67 -20.95
CA GLY A 587 22.27 8.54 -21.89
C GLY A 587 22.68 8.86 -23.33
N SER A 588 22.77 10.14 -23.75
CA SER A 588 22.73 10.50 -25.18
C SER A 588 23.76 11.53 -25.66
N TYR A 589 25.02 11.44 -25.22
CA TYR A 589 26.15 12.11 -25.90
C TYR A 589 27.46 11.31 -25.85
N SER A 590 27.67 10.41 -26.81
CA SER A 590 28.99 9.93 -27.20
C SER A 590 29.05 9.55 -28.68
N THR A 591 29.59 10.45 -29.50
CA THR A 591 29.98 10.18 -30.88
C THR A 591 31.49 10.42 -30.99
N PHE A 592 32.18 9.64 -31.84
CA PHE A 592 33.64 9.51 -31.92
C PHE A 592 34.32 8.79 -30.74
N ALA A 593 34.36 7.46 -30.81
CA ALA A 593 35.42 6.69 -30.18
C ALA A 593 36.65 6.66 -31.10
N GLY A 594 37.74 7.31 -30.70
CA GLY A 594 39.04 7.22 -31.39
C GLY A 594 39.84 6.02 -30.88
N THR A 595 40.46 5.27 -31.79
CA THR A 595 41.20 4.04 -31.47
C THR A 595 42.65 4.30 -31.04
N THR A 596 43.03 3.78 -29.87
CA THR A 596 44.41 3.32 -29.57
C THR A 596 44.36 2.16 -28.57
N ASN A 597 45.07 1.07 -28.89
CA ASN A 597 45.39 0.01 -27.92
C ASN A 597 46.54 0.48 -27.02
N ASP A 598 46.67 -0.09 -25.81
CA ASP A 598 47.95 -0.64 -25.35
C ASP A 598 47.74 -1.68 -24.21
N ASP A 599 48.80 -2.40 -23.84
CA ASP A 599 48.77 -3.72 -23.22
C ASP A 599 48.94 -3.78 -21.68
N SER A 600 48.13 -4.65 -21.05
CA SER A 600 48.52 -5.62 -19.99
C SER A 600 48.77 -5.20 -18.52
N GLN A 601 48.81 -6.26 -17.68
CA GLN A 601 49.41 -6.42 -16.34
C GLN A 601 48.69 -5.96 -15.04
N ASN A 602 48.43 -6.98 -14.20
CA ASN A 602 48.42 -7.07 -12.73
C ASN A 602 48.50 -5.78 -11.86
N ARG A 603 47.50 -5.65 -10.97
CA ARG A 603 47.68 -5.50 -9.51
C ARG A 603 46.62 -6.40 -8.84
N ASP A 604 46.93 -7.24 -7.84
CA ASP A 604 47.44 -6.96 -6.48
C ASP A 604 46.43 -6.20 -5.60
N ASP A 605 46.11 -6.80 -4.45
CA ASP A 605 45.23 -6.22 -3.43
C ASP A 605 45.83 -4.94 -2.84
N THR A 606 45.05 -3.85 -2.86
CA THR A 606 45.29 -2.71 -1.97
C THR A 606 43.97 -2.05 -1.60
N SER A 607 43.74 -1.85 -0.31
CA SER A 607 42.48 -1.36 0.25
C SER A 607 42.22 0.13 -0.08
N VAL A 608 41.42 0.39 -1.12
CA VAL A 608 40.95 1.74 -1.45
C VAL A 608 39.86 2.17 -0.46
N ARG A 609 40.31 2.81 0.61
CA ARG A 609 39.50 3.43 1.67
C ARG A 609 38.82 4.71 1.13
N SER A 610 37.68 4.57 0.47
CA SER A 610 36.92 5.69 -0.10
C SER A 610 36.47 6.68 0.98
N SER A 611 36.99 7.91 0.90
CA SER A 611 36.64 8.99 1.82
C SER A 611 35.38 9.72 1.34
N GLU A 612 34.20 9.28 1.77
CA GLU A 612 33.00 10.10 1.62
C GLU A 612 33.13 11.39 2.46
N SER A 613 32.84 12.53 1.82
CA SER A 613 32.90 13.86 2.45
C SER A 613 31.83 14.00 3.53
N GLY A 614 32.25 13.85 4.79
CA GLY A 614 31.36 13.81 5.94
C GLY A 614 30.60 15.12 6.18
N ARG A 615 29.34 15.19 5.72
CA ARG A 615 28.32 15.92 6.47
C ARG A 615 28.16 15.20 7.81
N CYS A 616 28.58 15.83 8.90
CA CYS A 616 28.40 15.29 10.25
C CYS A 616 26.90 15.12 10.55
N ARG A 617 26.38 13.90 10.35
CA ARG A 617 25.04 13.51 10.76
C ARG A 617 25.04 13.41 12.27
N ILE A 618 24.55 14.46 12.94
CA ILE A 618 24.29 14.46 14.38
C ILE A 618 23.43 13.21 14.69
N ASN A 619 23.89 12.37 15.61
CA ASN A 619 23.20 11.12 15.94
C ASN A 619 21.75 11.44 16.38
N PRO A 620 20.71 10.89 15.71
CA PRO A 620 19.31 11.21 16.03
C PRO A 620 18.94 10.94 17.49
N ARG A 621 19.60 9.99 18.14
CA ARG A 621 19.40 9.68 19.55
C ARG A 621 19.90 10.80 20.47
N LEU A 622 21.05 11.40 20.16
CA LEU A 622 21.58 12.56 20.90
C LEU A 622 20.60 13.75 20.88
N ILE A 623 19.90 13.93 19.76
CA ILE A 623 18.84 14.94 19.60
C ILE A 623 17.62 14.57 20.44
N SER A 624 17.21 13.29 20.44
CA SER A 624 16.10 12.78 21.26
C SER A 624 16.37 12.96 22.76
N ASP A 625 17.54 12.54 23.24
CA ASP A 625 17.94 12.55 24.65
C ASP A 625 18.02 13.99 25.19
N ALA A 626 18.60 14.91 24.42
CA ALA A 626 18.60 16.34 24.73
C ALA A 626 17.19 16.96 24.75
N ILE A 627 16.29 16.53 23.84
CA ILE A 627 14.89 16.97 23.80
C ILE A 627 14.08 16.41 24.97
N LEU A 628 14.38 15.20 25.45
CA LEU A 628 13.73 14.61 26.62
C LEU A 628 14.15 15.35 27.89
N GLY A 629 15.46 15.46 28.15
CA GLY A 629 15.97 16.16 29.34
C GLY A 629 15.49 17.61 29.39
N LEU A 630 15.58 18.35 28.28
CA LEU A 630 15.14 19.75 28.23
C LEU A 630 13.61 19.91 28.36
N SER A 631 12.81 18.97 27.86
CA SER A 631 11.34 18.99 28.02
C SER A 631 10.93 18.91 29.48
N ASP A 632 11.55 18.01 30.23
CA ASP A 632 11.14 17.70 31.59
C ASP A 632 11.77 18.70 32.58
N GLY A 633 13.01 19.14 32.33
CA GLY A 633 13.63 20.24 33.07
C GLY A 633 12.88 21.57 32.91
N LEU A 634 12.32 21.86 31.73
CA LEU A 634 11.47 23.04 31.54
C LEU A 634 10.10 22.96 32.22
N THR A 635 9.63 21.78 32.65
CA THR A 635 8.26 21.59 33.14
C THR A 635 8.17 21.26 34.63
N VAL A 636 9.01 20.36 35.17
CA VAL A 636 8.90 19.92 36.57
C VAL A 636 9.48 20.96 37.55
N PRO A 637 10.73 21.46 37.40
CA PRO A 637 11.26 22.60 38.16
C PRO A 637 10.40 23.86 38.09
N PHE A 638 9.75 24.13 36.95
CA PHE A 638 8.80 25.25 36.82
C PHE A 638 7.53 25.01 37.64
N ALA A 639 6.95 23.81 37.56
CA ALA A 639 5.78 23.46 38.36
C ALA A 639 6.07 23.50 39.87
N LEU A 640 7.23 22.97 40.30
CA LEU A 640 7.64 23.01 41.70
C LEU A 640 7.87 24.44 42.19
N SER A 641 8.62 25.27 41.46
CA SER A 641 8.87 26.66 41.86
C SER A 641 7.59 27.52 41.85
N ALA A 642 6.66 27.27 40.93
CA ALA A 642 5.32 27.84 40.96
C ALA A 642 4.53 27.40 42.22
N GLY A 643 4.53 26.11 42.54
CA GLY A 643 3.88 25.57 43.75
C GLY A 643 4.44 26.15 45.04
N LEU A 644 5.76 26.11 45.23
CA LEU A 644 6.45 26.66 46.40
C LEU A 644 6.26 28.18 46.54
N SER A 645 6.03 28.91 45.45
CA SER A 645 5.72 30.35 45.50
C SER A 645 4.41 30.67 46.21
N ALA A 646 3.50 29.70 46.37
CA ALA A 646 2.31 29.84 47.20
C ALA A 646 2.59 29.84 48.72
N ILE A 647 3.81 29.48 49.15
CA ILE A 647 4.25 29.48 50.56
C ILE A 647 4.75 30.88 50.99
N GLY A 648 5.28 31.68 50.06
CA GLY A 648 5.57 33.11 50.29
C GLY A 648 7.01 33.48 50.69
N ASP A 649 7.97 32.54 50.68
CA ASP A 649 9.41 32.84 50.84
C ASP A 649 10.22 32.47 49.57
N THR A 650 11.01 33.41 49.05
CA THR A 650 11.90 33.19 47.88
C THR A 650 12.98 32.16 48.18
N LYS A 651 13.46 32.09 49.43
CA LYS A 651 14.52 31.14 49.83
C LYS A 651 14.01 29.71 49.78
N VAL A 652 12.76 29.46 50.19
CA VAL A 652 12.12 28.14 50.08
C VAL A 652 11.99 27.73 48.60
N VAL A 653 11.57 28.65 47.72
CA VAL A 653 11.48 28.39 46.27
C VAL A 653 12.85 28.07 45.67
N VAL A 654 13.88 28.88 45.97
CA VAL A 654 15.23 28.69 45.44
C VAL A 654 15.88 27.41 45.96
N LEU A 655 15.81 27.13 47.26
CA LEU A 655 16.42 25.93 47.86
C LEU A 655 15.69 24.65 47.43
N GLY A 656 14.35 24.65 47.44
CA GLY A 656 13.55 23.51 46.98
C GLY A 656 13.73 23.23 45.49
N GLY A 657 13.69 24.28 44.67
CA GLY A 657 13.91 24.18 43.22
C GLY A 657 15.32 23.75 42.86
N LEU A 658 16.36 24.24 43.55
CA LEU A 658 17.74 23.81 43.30
C LEU A 658 18.00 22.36 43.77
N ALA A 659 17.37 21.94 44.86
CA ALA A 659 17.46 20.56 45.34
C ALA A 659 16.81 19.57 44.36
N GLU A 660 15.61 19.88 43.85
CA GLU A 660 14.95 19.06 42.83
C GLU A 660 15.70 19.11 41.49
N LEU A 661 16.21 20.27 41.07
CA LEU A 661 17.03 20.40 39.86
C LEU A 661 18.27 19.49 39.89
N ILE A 662 18.99 19.44 41.00
CA ILE A 662 20.18 18.59 41.16
C ILE A 662 19.77 17.11 41.23
N ALA A 663 18.74 16.77 42.03
CA ALA A 663 18.27 15.39 42.16
C ALA A 663 17.74 14.81 40.85
N GLY A 664 16.94 15.59 40.10
CA GLY A 664 16.40 15.21 38.80
C GLY A 664 17.48 15.10 37.72
N ALA A 665 18.44 16.03 37.67
CA ALA A 665 19.55 15.99 36.70
C ALA A 665 20.44 14.73 36.90
N ILE A 666 20.68 14.34 38.15
CA ILE A 666 21.39 13.09 38.50
C ILE A 666 20.54 11.87 38.15
N SER A 667 19.25 11.87 38.53
CA SER A 667 18.32 10.77 38.28
C SER A 667 18.17 10.46 36.79
N MET A 668 17.97 11.49 35.94
CA MET A 668 17.87 11.32 34.49
C MET A 668 19.19 10.93 33.84
N GLY A 669 20.33 11.44 34.34
CA GLY A 669 21.66 11.03 33.88
C GLY A 669 21.93 9.54 34.13
N LEU A 670 21.65 9.07 35.35
CA LEU A 670 21.77 7.66 35.72
C LEU A 670 20.76 6.79 34.96
N GLY A 671 19.53 7.26 34.76
CA GLY A 671 18.52 6.58 33.95
C GLY A 671 18.96 6.38 32.50
N GLY A 672 19.48 7.44 31.86
CA GLY A 672 20.05 7.38 30.51
C GLY A 672 21.26 6.46 30.42
N TYR A 673 22.19 6.56 31.38
CA TYR A 673 23.37 5.69 31.46
C TYR A 673 22.98 4.21 31.57
N VAL A 674 22.08 3.88 32.52
CA VAL A 674 21.65 2.50 32.75
C VAL A 674 20.87 1.95 31.56
N GLY A 675 19.93 2.72 30.99
CA GLY A 675 19.18 2.29 29.80
C GLY A 675 20.09 1.98 28.61
N ALA A 676 20.99 2.90 28.26
CA ALA A 676 21.94 2.69 27.17
C ALA A 676 22.99 1.60 27.46
N LYS A 677 23.33 1.35 28.74
CA LYS A 677 24.21 0.24 29.14
C LYS A 677 23.49 -1.11 29.05
N SER A 678 22.23 -1.19 29.47
CA SER A 678 21.43 -2.42 29.34
C SER A 678 21.12 -2.79 27.89
N GLU A 679 21.02 -1.80 26.98
CA GLU A 679 20.98 -2.08 25.53
C GLU A 679 22.30 -2.68 25.01
N LEU A 680 23.45 -2.22 25.49
CA LEU A 680 24.75 -2.83 25.15
C LEU A 680 24.87 -4.25 25.74
N GLU A 681 24.40 -4.47 26.96
CA GLU A 681 24.37 -5.80 27.60
C GLU A 681 23.39 -6.76 26.90
N SER A 682 22.28 -6.25 26.33
CA SER A 682 21.38 -7.00 25.44
C SER A 682 22.10 -7.41 24.16
N TYR A 683 22.74 -6.45 23.48
CA TYR A 683 23.51 -6.69 22.28
C TYR A 683 24.65 -7.71 22.51
N GLU A 684 25.37 -7.61 23.62
CA GLU A 684 26.40 -8.58 24.02
C GLU A 684 25.82 -9.95 24.44
N ALA A 685 24.54 -10.05 24.79
CA ALA A 685 23.85 -11.32 24.98
C ALA A 685 23.44 -11.95 23.64
N THR A 686 22.80 -11.19 22.74
CA THR A 686 22.44 -11.67 21.40
C THR A 686 23.65 -12.01 20.53
N VAL A 687 24.77 -11.28 20.66
CA VAL A 687 26.05 -11.68 20.03
C VAL A 687 26.52 -13.06 20.52
N ARG A 688 26.36 -13.39 21.80
CA ARG A 688 26.73 -14.72 22.34
C ARG A 688 25.76 -15.80 21.88
N GLU A 689 24.45 -15.54 21.95
CA GLU A 689 23.40 -16.44 21.44
C GLU A 689 23.63 -16.78 19.96
N VAL A 690 23.84 -15.77 19.10
CA VAL A 690 24.15 -15.99 17.68
C VAL A 690 25.46 -16.77 17.51
N ASN A 691 26.52 -16.47 18.28
CA ASN A 691 27.76 -17.24 18.20
C ASN A 691 27.59 -18.73 18.60
N GLU A 692 26.70 -19.06 19.54
CA GLU A 692 26.36 -20.44 19.91
C GLU A 692 25.50 -21.13 18.83
N ILE A 693 24.68 -20.37 18.09
CA ILE A 693 23.87 -20.86 16.96
C ILE A 693 24.72 -21.04 15.69
N LEU A 694 25.82 -20.29 15.49
CA LEU A 694 26.72 -20.45 14.33
C LEU A 694 27.32 -21.87 14.20
N ASP A 695 27.51 -22.57 15.31
CA ASP A 695 27.94 -23.98 15.35
C ASP A 695 26.88 -24.96 14.80
N HIS A 696 25.68 -24.49 14.44
CA HIS A 696 24.53 -25.26 13.97
C HIS A 696 24.10 -24.83 12.54
N PRO A 697 24.70 -25.38 11.47
CA PRO A 697 24.45 -24.96 10.08
C PRO A 697 23.00 -25.13 9.59
N ASP A 698 22.26 -26.13 10.08
CA ASP A 698 20.86 -26.34 9.69
C ASP A 698 19.93 -25.30 10.33
N GLU A 699 20.22 -24.89 11.56
CA GLU A 699 19.47 -23.87 12.29
C GLU A 699 19.74 -22.47 11.72
N THR A 700 21.01 -22.12 11.46
CA THR A 700 21.34 -20.86 10.76
C THR A 700 20.73 -20.78 9.35
N ARG A 701 20.74 -21.88 8.57
CA ARG A 701 20.03 -21.94 7.27
C ARG A 701 18.54 -21.66 7.43
N SER A 702 17.90 -22.20 8.46
CA SER A 702 16.49 -21.94 8.77
C SER A 702 16.24 -20.48 9.18
N MET A 703 17.15 -19.86 9.93
CA MET A 703 17.06 -18.44 10.32
C MET A 703 17.26 -17.49 9.13
N VAL A 704 18.23 -17.76 8.23
CA VAL A 704 18.39 -17.02 6.96
C VAL A 704 17.13 -17.18 6.10
N THR A 705 16.66 -18.41 5.92
CA THR A 705 15.46 -18.72 5.11
C THR A 705 14.20 -18.05 5.66
N SER A 706 14.00 -18.04 6.98
CA SER A 706 12.84 -17.39 7.62
C SER A 706 12.95 -15.85 7.65
N THR A 707 14.16 -15.29 7.69
CA THR A 707 14.40 -13.85 7.48
C THR A 707 13.94 -13.43 6.08
N PHE A 708 14.33 -14.21 5.06
CA PHE A 708 13.97 -13.95 3.67
C PHE A 708 12.58 -14.49 3.25
N ALA A 709 11.86 -15.22 4.09
CA ALA A 709 10.57 -15.82 3.76
C ALA A 709 9.48 -14.80 3.38
N ASN A 710 9.59 -13.55 3.84
CA ASN A 710 8.66 -12.47 3.43
C ASN A 710 9.05 -11.81 2.10
N TYR A 711 10.26 -12.07 1.59
CA TYR A 711 10.77 -11.55 0.32
C TYR A 711 10.54 -12.55 -0.83
N ASN A 712 10.17 -13.80 -0.53
CA ASN A 712 9.77 -14.84 -1.48
C ASN A 712 10.81 -15.24 -2.55
N LEU A 713 12.10 -15.03 -2.26
CA LEU A 713 13.23 -15.45 -3.10
C LEU A 713 13.14 -16.94 -3.46
N SER A 714 13.63 -17.30 -4.65
CA SER A 714 13.56 -18.71 -5.13
C SER A 714 14.34 -19.66 -4.20
N PRO A 715 13.90 -20.92 -3.98
CA PRO A 715 14.60 -21.86 -3.12
C PRO A 715 16.08 -22.07 -3.49
N SER A 716 16.39 -22.13 -4.79
CA SER A 716 17.78 -22.18 -5.29
C SER A 716 18.57 -20.92 -4.92
N THR A 717 17.97 -19.73 -5.06
CA THR A 717 18.61 -18.46 -4.68
C THR A 717 18.75 -18.33 -3.17
N LEU A 718 17.83 -18.88 -2.38
CA LEU A 718 17.94 -18.96 -0.93
C LEU A 718 19.04 -19.92 -0.48
N ASP A 719 19.21 -21.05 -1.16
CA ASP A 719 20.33 -21.97 -0.91
C ASP A 719 21.68 -21.39 -1.37
N GLU A 720 21.71 -20.63 -2.47
CA GLU A 720 22.89 -19.86 -2.92
C GLU A 720 23.26 -18.76 -1.91
N ILE A 721 22.29 -17.96 -1.44
CA ILE A 721 22.51 -16.92 -0.42
C ILE A 721 22.90 -17.56 0.93
N SER A 722 22.21 -18.63 1.35
CA SER A 722 22.52 -19.30 2.62
C SER A 722 23.88 -19.98 2.59
N SER A 723 24.29 -20.59 1.47
CA SER A 723 25.64 -21.17 1.34
C SER A 723 26.72 -20.10 1.21
N SER A 724 26.45 -18.98 0.52
CA SER A 724 27.36 -17.83 0.44
C SER A 724 27.58 -17.16 1.80
N LEU A 725 26.52 -17.01 2.61
CA LEU A 725 26.64 -16.52 3.98
C LEU A 725 27.35 -17.53 4.89
N GLN A 726 27.07 -18.83 4.77
CA GLN A 726 27.76 -19.87 5.53
C GLN A 726 29.24 -20.03 5.18
N ALA A 727 29.69 -19.56 4.01
CA ALA A 727 31.10 -19.49 3.65
C ALA A 727 31.86 -18.39 4.40
N GLU A 728 31.18 -17.34 4.89
CA GLU A 728 31.77 -16.22 5.64
C GLU A 728 31.04 -16.04 7.00
N PRO A 729 31.39 -16.81 8.04
CA PRO A 729 30.64 -16.84 9.31
C PRO A 729 30.56 -15.49 10.03
N GLU A 730 31.51 -14.58 9.82
CA GLU A 730 31.42 -13.21 10.34
C GLU A 730 30.30 -12.40 9.67
N ARG A 731 30.09 -12.55 8.35
CA ARG A 731 28.98 -11.92 7.65
C ARG A 731 27.64 -12.58 8.01
N LEU A 732 27.62 -13.90 8.21
CA LEU A 732 26.43 -14.60 8.70
C LEU A 732 26.03 -14.11 10.10
N ARG A 733 26.98 -13.99 11.02
CA ARG A 733 26.78 -13.42 12.37
C ARG A 733 26.16 -12.03 12.29
N ASP A 734 26.80 -11.12 11.56
CA ASP A 734 26.40 -9.71 11.49
C ASP A 734 25.06 -9.56 10.72
N PHE A 735 24.77 -10.44 9.77
CA PHE A 735 23.46 -10.58 9.13
C PHE A 735 22.36 -11.03 10.10
N LEU A 736 22.59 -12.11 10.86
CA LEU A 736 21.60 -12.64 11.82
C LEU A 736 21.27 -11.62 12.91
N ILE A 737 22.27 -10.93 13.45
CA ILE A 737 22.07 -9.84 14.42
C ILE A 737 21.22 -8.72 13.79
N SER A 738 21.59 -8.24 12.60
CA SER A 738 20.98 -7.06 11.96
C SER A 738 19.58 -7.31 11.38
N PHE A 739 19.30 -8.51 10.85
CA PHE A 739 18.08 -8.79 10.09
C PHE A 739 17.13 -9.80 10.78
N TYR A 740 17.65 -10.79 11.49
CA TYR A 740 16.84 -11.78 12.23
C TYR A 740 16.47 -11.25 13.62
N HIS A 741 17.46 -10.93 14.47
CA HIS A 741 17.25 -10.33 15.80
C HIS A 741 16.86 -8.85 15.73
N ARG A 742 17.30 -8.15 14.66
CA ARG A 742 17.02 -6.71 14.39
C ARG A 742 17.66 -5.75 15.40
N GLU A 743 18.76 -6.17 16.02
CA GLU A 743 19.54 -5.29 16.88
C GLU A 743 20.65 -4.59 16.09
N THR A 744 20.95 -3.34 16.44
CA THR A 744 22.05 -2.57 15.83
C THR A 744 23.13 -2.30 16.88
N LYS A 745 24.39 -2.46 16.48
CA LYS A 745 25.54 -2.28 17.37
C LYS A 745 25.55 -0.87 18.00
N PRO A 746 25.50 -0.75 19.34
CA PRO A 746 25.59 0.56 20.00
C PRO A 746 26.98 1.19 19.86
N ASP A 747 27.05 2.52 19.86
CA ASP A 747 28.33 3.24 19.96
C ASP A 747 28.93 3.03 21.37
N CYS A 748 30.23 2.72 21.49
CA CYS A 748 30.84 2.46 22.80
C CYS A 748 30.78 3.66 23.78
N ASN A 749 30.62 4.88 23.26
CA ASN A 749 30.45 6.11 24.05
C ASN A 749 28.98 6.50 24.29
N GLN A 750 28.01 5.73 23.77
CA GLN A 750 26.57 6.06 23.78
C GLN A 750 26.03 6.27 25.19
N ALA A 751 26.37 5.39 26.14
CA ALA A 751 25.86 5.49 27.51
C ALA A 751 26.31 6.77 28.23
N TYR A 752 27.57 7.17 28.06
CA TYR A 752 28.10 8.41 28.63
C TYR A 752 27.52 9.65 27.93
N MET A 753 27.34 9.62 26.61
CA MET A 753 26.75 10.74 25.85
C MET A 753 25.26 10.94 26.15
N SER A 754 24.49 9.85 26.26
CA SER A 754 23.07 9.88 26.63
C SER A 754 22.89 10.45 28.04
N ALA A 755 23.65 9.94 29.01
CA ALA A 755 23.66 10.45 30.38
C ALA A 755 24.00 11.96 30.44
N LEU A 756 25.06 12.37 29.76
CA LEU A 756 25.51 13.77 29.74
C LEU A 756 24.47 14.72 29.12
N THR A 757 23.84 14.32 28.01
CA THR A 757 22.83 15.17 27.33
C THR A 757 21.50 15.23 28.08
N LEU A 758 21.07 14.15 28.75
CA LEU A 758 19.92 14.15 29.64
C LEU A 758 20.16 15.04 30.86
N THR A 759 21.27 14.84 31.60
CA THR A 759 21.64 15.66 32.75
C THR A 759 21.77 17.13 32.38
N LEU A 760 22.49 17.46 31.30
CA LEU A 760 22.72 18.85 30.90
C LEU A 760 21.44 19.51 30.36
N GLY A 761 20.63 18.80 29.58
CA GLY A 761 19.35 19.29 29.08
C GLY A 761 18.37 19.60 30.20
N TYR A 762 18.23 18.68 31.17
CA TYR A 762 17.37 18.88 32.34
C TYR A 762 17.89 20.00 33.25
N PHE A 763 19.20 20.04 33.53
CA PHE A 763 19.80 21.09 34.37
C PHE A 763 19.64 22.49 33.76
N ILE A 764 19.89 22.65 32.45
CA ILE A 764 19.71 23.93 31.75
C ILE A 764 18.22 24.32 31.74
N GLY A 765 17.33 23.38 31.40
CA GLY A 765 15.88 23.63 31.38
C GLY A 765 15.34 24.08 32.73
N GLY A 766 15.73 23.39 33.80
CA GLY A 766 15.24 23.64 35.14
C GLY A 766 15.88 24.80 35.88
N PHE A 767 17.05 25.29 35.42
CA PHE A 767 17.61 26.53 35.96
C PHE A 767 16.83 27.77 35.49
N ILE A 768 16.31 27.77 34.26
CA ILE A 768 15.58 28.91 33.65
C ILE A 768 14.39 29.42 34.51
N PRO A 769 13.47 28.57 35.03
CA PRO A 769 12.38 29.06 35.88
C PRO A 769 12.87 29.66 37.21
N LEU A 770 14.07 29.28 37.69
CA LEU A 770 14.62 29.74 38.96
C LEU A 770 15.29 31.13 38.86
N ILE A 771 15.80 31.53 37.69
CA ILE A 771 16.55 32.78 37.48
C ILE A 771 15.86 34.01 38.12
N PRO A 772 14.54 34.26 37.96
CA PRO A 772 13.91 35.46 38.53
C PRO A 772 13.85 35.48 40.07
N TYR A 773 13.88 34.32 40.74
CA TYR A 773 13.87 34.23 42.20
C TYR A 773 15.24 34.54 42.83
N PHE A 774 16.32 34.53 42.04
CA PHE A 774 17.63 35.04 42.47
C PHE A 774 17.74 36.58 42.35
N ILE A 775 16.82 37.23 41.63
CA ILE A 775 16.93 38.66 41.25
C ILE A 775 15.91 39.54 41.98
N ALA A 776 14.72 39.03 42.30
CA ALA A 776 13.63 39.83 42.87
C ALA A 776 13.31 39.46 44.34
N ASP A 777 13.42 40.43 45.25
CA ASP A 777 13.22 40.25 46.70
C ASP A 777 11.81 39.76 47.09
N LYS A 778 10.80 40.02 46.26
CA LYS A 778 9.40 39.68 46.52
C LYS A 778 8.98 38.47 45.68
N VAL A 779 8.51 37.40 46.35
CA VAL A 779 8.05 36.16 45.71
C VAL A 779 7.04 36.40 44.59
N TYR A 780 6.04 37.27 44.80
CA TYR A 780 5.03 37.52 43.79
C TYR A 780 5.61 38.12 42.50
N THR A 781 6.58 39.04 42.59
CA THR A 781 7.23 39.60 41.39
C THR A 781 8.18 38.61 40.73
N ALA A 782 8.88 37.77 41.52
CA ALA A 782 9.72 36.69 40.99
C ALA A 782 8.87 35.64 40.26
N PHE A 783 7.74 35.25 40.83
CA PHE A 783 6.77 34.32 40.25
C PHE A 783 6.19 34.81 38.93
N VAL A 784 5.69 36.06 38.88
CA VAL A 784 5.15 36.63 37.63
C VAL A 784 6.23 36.73 36.54
N ALA A 785 7.46 37.11 36.90
CA ALA A 785 8.59 37.10 35.96
C ALA A 785 8.94 35.69 35.47
N SER A 786 8.95 34.68 36.37
CA SER A 786 9.17 33.27 36.03
C SER A 786 8.10 32.74 35.06
N VAL A 787 6.82 33.01 35.31
CA VAL A 787 5.71 32.65 34.40
C VAL A 787 5.90 33.25 32.99
N ILE A 788 6.31 34.52 32.89
CA ILE A 788 6.56 35.17 31.59
C ILE A 788 7.76 34.54 30.86
N VAL A 789 8.89 34.34 31.55
CA VAL A 789 10.10 33.70 30.99
C VAL A 789 9.79 32.27 30.54
N MET A 790 9.01 31.52 31.31
CA MET A 790 8.67 30.14 30.98
C MET A 790 7.64 30.02 29.86
N ALA A 791 6.67 30.94 29.75
CA ALA A 791 5.77 30.98 28.60
C ALA A 791 6.53 31.18 27.28
N ILE A 792 7.55 32.06 27.27
CA ILE A 792 8.40 32.29 26.10
C ILE A 792 9.28 31.05 25.83
N THR A 793 9.93 30.50 26.86
CA THR A 793 10.86 29.37 26.71
C THR A 793 10.15 28.09 26.27
N LEU A 794 8.99 27.75 26.86
CA LEU A 794 8.18 26.60 26.46
C LEU A 794 7.67 26.72 25.03
N PHE A 795 7.23 27.91 24.61
CA PHE A 795 6.80 28.15 23.24
C PHE A 795 7.96 27.95 22.24
N ALA A 796 9.11 28.58 22.52
CA ALA A 796 10.31 28.48 21.68
C ALA A 796 10.81 27.02 21.59
N PHE A 797 10.88 26.30 22.71
CA PHE A 797 11.27 24.90 22.75
C PHE A 797 10.30 24.01 21.97
N GLY A 798 8.99 24.14 22.19
CA GLY A 798 7.97 23.36 21.47
C GLY A 798 7.97 23.62 19.96
N TYR A 799 8.22 24.87 19.55
CA TYR A 799 8.41 25.23 18.15
C TYR A 799 9.66 24.57 17.54
N VAL A 800 10.82 24.75 18.17
CA VAL A 800 12.11 24.20 17.69
C VAL A 800 12.09 22.68 17.66
N LYS A 801 11.61 22.00 18.71
CA LYS A 801 11.39 20.54 18.77
C LYS A 801 10.59 20.05 17.56
N THR A 802 9.52 20.76 17.20
CA THR A 802 8.65 20.38 16.09
C THR A 802 9.28 20.66 14.72
N CYS A 803 10.00 21.78 14.56
CA CYS A 803 10.71 22.12 13.31
C CYS A 803 11.95 21.26 13.06
N ILE A 804 12.61 20.72 14.10
CA ILE A 804 13.68 19.72 13.94
C ILE A 804 13.11 18.43 13.32
N VAL A 805 11.93 17.97 13.76
CA VAL A 805 11.32 16.71 13.28
C VAL A 805 10.58 16.87 11.95
N ARG A 806 9.89 18.00 11.71
CA ARG A 806 9.06 18.25 10.51
C ARG A 806 9.72 19.14 9.45
N GLY A 807 10.88 19.71 9.75
CA GLY A 807 11.57 20.67 8.88
C GLY A 807 11.13 22.12 9.10
N TRP A 808 11.97 23.05 8.61
CA TRP A 808 11.89 24.48 8.91
C TRP A 808 11.20 25.33 7.82
N LYS A 809 10.97 24.76 6.63
CA LYS A 809 10.41 25.47 5.46
C LYS A 809 8.98 24.98 5.17
N GLY A 810 8.16 25.89 4.62
CA GLY A 810 6.78 25.62 4.21
C GLY A 810 5.72 26.01 5.26
N GLY A 811 4.61 26.59 4.81
CA GLY A 811 3.58 27.14 5.71
C GLY A 811 2.89 26.10 6.61
N VAL A 812 2.81 24.84 6.17
CA VAL A 812 2.30 23.73 7.00
C VAL A 812 3.24 23.43 8.17
N ASN A 813 4.55 23.44 7.93
CA ASN A 813 5.56 23.16 8.97
C ASN A 813 5.67 24.30 9.99
N ILE A 814 5.56 25.56 9.54
CA ILE A 814 5.48 26.73 10.44
C ILE A 814 4.23 26.64 11.33
N ARG A 815 3.06 26.29 10.76
CA ARG A 815 1.84 26.05 11.55
C ARG A 815 2.00 24.91 12.56
N ALA A 816 2.64 23.81 12.16
CA ALA A 816 2.96 22.70 13.06
C ALA A 816 3.87 23.15 14.21
N GLY A 817 4.90 23.95 13.92
CA GLY A 817 5.79 24.56 14.93
C GLY A 817 5.02 25.40 15.94
N VAL A 818 4.15 26.31 15.49
CA VAL A 818 3.30 27.13 16.39
C VAL A 818 2.40 26.26 17.27
N ILE A 819 1.79 25.20 16.72
CA ILE A 819 0.98 24.25 17.49
C ILE A 819 1.82 23.53 18.55
N GLY A 820 3.03 23.08 18.22
CA GLY A 820 3.95 22.45 19.17
C GLY A 820 4.41 23.39 20.30
N GLY A 821 4.64 24.67 19.98
CA GLY A 821 4.91 25.71 20.98
C GLY A 821 3.74 25.92 21.95
N ILE A 822 2.52 26.02 21.42
CA ILE A 822 1.28 26.12 22.23
C ILE A 822 1.10 24.88 23.12
N GLN A 823 1.34 23.67 22.57
CA GLN A 823 1.24 22.42 23.33
C GLN A 823 2.17 22.40 24.56
N MET A 824 3.45 22.78 24.40
CA MET A 824 4.38 22.86 25.55
C MET A 824 3.95 23.90 26.59
N CYS A 825 3.41 25.05 26.15
CA CYS A 825 2.86 26.06 27.07
C CYS A 825 1.66 25.54 27.86
N VAL A 826 0.77 24.77 27.23
CA VAL A 826 -0.39 24.14 27.89
C VAL A 826 0.08 23.07 28.89
N VAL A 827 1.04 22.23 28.53
CA VAL A 827 1.60 21.21 29.44
C VAL A 827 2.25 21.85 30.67
N GLY A 828 3.15 22.83 30.47
CA GLY A 828 3.80 23.53 31.59
C GLY A 828 2.80 24.33 32.45
N GLY A 829 1.81 24.96 31.83
CA GLY A 829 0.75 25.68 32.54
C GLY A 829 -0.17 24.77 33.37
N LEU A 830 -0.51 23.58 32.86
CA LEU A 830 -1.27 22.57 33.61
C LEU A 830 -0.45 21.99 34.77
N ALA A 831 0.84 21.69 34.56
CA ALA A 831 1.73 21.19 35.61
C ALA A 831 1.90 22.22 36.75
N ALA A 832 2.18 23.48 36.42
CA ALA A 832 2.28 24.56 37.40
C ALA A 832 0.94 24.84 38.09
N GLY A 833 -0.18 24.80 37.36
CA GLY A 833 -1.52 24.93 37.93
C GLY A 833 -1.84 23.82 38.93
N ALA A 834 -1.49 22.57 38.62
CA ALA A 834 -1.68 21.43 39.52
C ALA A 834 -0.79 21.53 40.77
N ALA A 835 0.47 21.92 40.64
CA ALA A 835 1.39 22.11 41.77
C ALA A 835 0.93 23.25 42.70
N VAL A 836 0.50 24.39 42.14
CA VAL A 836 -0.08 25.51 42.91
C VAL A 836 -1.38 25.09 43.60
N ALA A 837 -2.24 24.30 42.94
CA ALA A 837 -3.46 23.79 43.55
C ALA A 837 -3.15 22.83 44.71
N LEU A 838 -2.20 21.90 44.55
CA LEU A 838 -1.81 20.94 45.58
C LEU A 838 -1.24 21.64 46.83
N VAL A 839 -0.31 22.59 46.67
CA VAL A 839 0.25 23.34 47.80
C VAL A 839 -0.81 24.20 48.48
N LYS A 840 -1.76 24.77 47.73
CA LYS A 840 -2.89 25.52 48.31
C LYS A 840 -3.89 24.65 49.05
N LEU A 841 -4.11 23.40 48.63
CA LEU A 841 -4.96 22.45 49.37
C LEU A 841 -4.30 22.08 50.70
N ILE A 842 -3.02 21.71 50.68
CA ILE A 842 -2.26 21.35 51.89
C ILE A 842 -2.17 22.51 52.88
N ASN A 843 -1.91 23.73 52.41
CA ASN A 843 -1.91 24.93 53.28
C ASN A 843 -3.33 25.36 53.70
N GLY A 844 -4.37 24.95 52.96
CA GLY A 844 -5.76 25.34 53.18
C GLY A 844 -6.39 24.73 54.43
N GLU A 845 -5.91 23.56 54.86
CA GLU A 845 -6.33 22.93 56.13
C GLU A 845 -5.73 23.61 57.38
N GLY A 846 -4.90 24.64 57.19
CA GLY A 846 -4.17 25.36 58.26
C GLY A 846 -4.82 26.65 58.77
N SER A 847 -5.96 27.11 58.23
CA SER A 847 -6.57 28.37 58.68
C SER A 847 -8.10 28.44 58.52
N VAL A 848 -8.79 28.47 59.67
CA VAL A 848 -10.26 28.58 59.89
C VAL A 848 -11.03 27.27 59.67
#